data_AF-A0A024SLR5-F1
#
_entry.id   AF-A0A024SLR5-F1
#
_cell.length_a   1.000
_cell.length_b   1.000
_cell.length_c   1.000
_cell.angle_alpha   90.00
_cell.angle_beta   90.00
_cell.angle_gamma   90.00
#
_symmetry.space_group_name_H-M   'P 1'
#
loop_
_entity.id
_entity.type
_entity.pdbx_description
1 polymer ?
#
loop_
_entity_poly.entity_id
_entity_poly.type
_entity_poly.pdbx_seq_one_letter_code
_entity_poly.pdbx_strand_id
1 'polypeptide(L)'
;MRAFGTFRWLNCHLFADVHKAASSGARNFQAAVVPLAAQSQLRPFSGSALRLNAAQEALKKAQNDAASLTADSVAANLSPEEVQRLSRVRNIGIAAHIDSGKTTVTERVLFYTGRIKAIHEVRGKDAVGAKMDSMELEREKGITIQSAATFCDWKKTVDGKEEEYHINLIDTPGHIDFTIEVERALRVLDGAVMILCAVSGVQSQTITVDRQMKRYDVPRISFVNKMDRMGANPWKAVEQINTKLKIPAAAIQIPIGTEDEFEGVVDIIEMKAMYFEGPRGTRVRVADQVPANLQELAAEKRQFLIEKLADVDDEIAELYLEEQTPTNEQIKAAIRRATIARKFTPVMMGSALADKGIQPMLDAVCDYLPNPGQIENTALDKSKGEETVALVPYNSLPFVGLAFKLEENNYGQLTYIRVYQGTLSKGTYLYNSRTDKKVRIPRIVRMHSNEMEDVNEVGAGEICAVFGVDCASGDTFTDGGLPYTMSSMFVPDAVMSLSIKPKRTGDADNFSKAMNRFQREDPTFRVHVDAESEETIISGMGELHLEVYVERLKREYKTECVTGQPRVAYRETISRRADFDYLLKRQSGGPGDFARVAGYIEPNDKPEENHYESQVVGGHIPDKFLSACAKGFEIACEKGPLLGHRVIGSKMIINDGQTHVTDSSDYAFNLATQMAFRKAFPEAGGQVLEPLMKTTITAPNEFQGNILMLMNKRNATIHDTEIGSEDFTLICDCSLNAMFGFSSQLRAATQGKGEFSMEFSHYAPAPPHLQKELVAKYQAELEAKRTK
;
A
#
# COMPACT_ATOMS: atom_id res chain seq x y z
N MET A 1 -11.74 49.92 29.05
CA MET A 1 -11.53 51.37 29.24
C MET A 1 -11.11 51.96 27.90
N ARG A 2 -11.94 52.87 27.35
CA ARG A 2 -11.71 54.02 26.42
C ARG A 2 -10.62 53.89 25.31
N ALA A 3 -10.78 54.35 24.06
CA ALA A 3 -11.85 54.94 23.25
C ALA A 3 -11.26 55.21 21.82
N PHE A 4 -12.11 55.12 20.78
CA PHE A 4 -12.28 55.96 19.55
C PHE A 4 -11.10 56.79 18.95
N GLY A 5 -10.97 57.05 17.65
CA GLY A 5 -11.80 56.95 16.43
C GLY A 5 -10.99 57.44 15.20
N THR A 6 -11.17 56.91 13.98
CA THR A 6 -11.99 57.38 12.82
C THR A 6 -11.65 58.75 12.18
N PHE A 7 -11.73 58.76 10.82
CA PHE A 7 -11.90 59.82 9.81
C PHE A 7 -10.65 60.37 9.05
N ARG A 8 -10.70 60.84 7.79
CA ARG A 8 -11.42 60.57 6.50
C ARG A 8 -10.94 61.65 5.50
N TRP A 9 -10.74 61.26 4.24
CA TRP A 9 -10.83 61.97 2.93
C TRP A 9 -10.99 63.51 2.79
N LEU A 10 -10.28 64.08 1.79
CA LEU A 10 -10.69 65.18 0.87
C LEU A 10 -9.90 65.05 -0.46
N ASN A 11 -10.52 64.78 -1.62
CA ASN A 11 -11.10 65.69 -2.65
C ASN A 11 -10.09 66.38 -3.62
N CYS A 12 -10.30 66.24 -4.95
CA CYS A 12 -10.47 67.37 -5.91
C CYS A 12 -10.66 66.95 -7.40
N HIS A 13 -11.78 67.46 -7.99
CA HIS A 13 -12.04 68.02 -9.35
C HIS A 13 -11.65 67.24 -10.65
N LEU A 14 -12.38 67.27 -11.78
CA LEU A 14 -13.03 68.36 -12.54
C LEU A 14 -14.06 67.81 -13.59
N PHE A 15 -15.16 68.55 -13.81
CA PHE A 15 -15.93 68.84 -15.08
C PHE A 15 -16.40 67.72 -16.03
N ALA A 16 -17.44 67.87 -16.88
CA ALA A 16 -18.73 68.56 -16.94
C ALA A 16 -19.37 68.10 -18.28
N ASP A 17 -20.70 68.12 -18.35
CA ASP A 17 -21.61 67.68 -19.42
C ASP A 17 -21.37 68.22 -20.84
N VAL A 18 -21.85 67.50 -21.88
CA VAL A 18 -22.87 67.98 -22.87
C VAL A 18 -23.51 66.78 -23.59
N HIS A 19 -24.83 66.86 -23.76
CA HIS A 19 -25.79 65.88 -24.31
C HIS A 19 -26.26 66.26 -25.74
N LYS A 20 -26.86 65.27 -26.46
CA LYS A 20 -27.86 65.34 -27.58
C LYS A 20 -27.35 65.70 -29.01
N ALA A 21 -27.92 65.22 -30.13
CA ALA A 21 -29.02 64.29 -30.44
C ALA A 21 -29.03 63.89 -31.96
N ALA A 22 -29.68 62.75 -32.23
CA ALA A 22 -30.64 62.42 -33.32
C ALA A 22 -30.33 62.52 -34.84
N SER A 23 -30.46 61.35 -35.48
CA SER A 23 -31.25 61.01 -36.70
C SER A 23 -31.14 61.82 -38.00
N SER A 24 -30.84 61.13 -39.10
CA SER A 24 -31.70 61.12 -40.31
C SER A 24 -31.23 60.02 -41.27
N GLY A 25 -32.19 59.23 -41.77
CA GLY A 25 -31.98 58.32 -42.89
C GLY A 25 -32.43 58.97 -44.20
N ALA A 26 -31.72 58.70 -45.29
CA ALA A 26 -32.25 58.76 -46.65
C ALA A 26 -31.46 57.82 -47.55
N ARG A 27 -32.21 57.03 -48.32
CA ARG A 27 -31.80 55.96 -49.24
C ARG A 27 -31.33 56.53 -50.59
N ASN A 28 -30.47 55.79 -51.29
CA ASN A 28 -30.67 55.33 -52.69
C ASN A 28 -29.44 54.49 -53.13
N PHE A 29 -29.60 53.19 -53.43
CA PHE A 29 -29.84 52.57 -54.75
C PHE A 29 -28.65 52.79 -55.73
N GLN A 30 -28.04 51.81 -56.41
CA GLN A 30 -28.23 50.36 -56.54
C GLN A 30 -27.12 49.82 -57.49
N ALA A 31 -26.61 48.61 -57.25
CA ALA A 31 -26.20 47.60 -58.26
C ALA A 31 -25.64 46.37 -57.49
N ALA A 32 -26.50 45.46 -57.00
CA ALA A 32 -27.16 44.35 -57.71
C ALA A 32 -26.23 43.14 -57.93
N VAL A 33 -26.28 42.10 -57.07
CA VAL A 33 -27.20 40.91 -57.03
C VAL A 33 -26.50 39.71 -57.73
N VAL A 34 -26.34 38.53 -57.08
CA VAL A 34 -27.26 37.36 -57.09
C VAL A 34 -26.80 36.33 -56.02
N PRO A 35 -27.71 35.50 -55.46
CA PRO A 35 -27.76 35.10 -54.06
C PRO A 35 -27.61 33.58 -53.80
N LEU A 36 -27.66 33.17 -52.52
CA LEU A 36 -28.27 31.90 -52.15
C LEU A 36 -29.03 32.00 -50.82
N ALA A 37 -30.30 31.63 -50.86
CA ALA A 37 -31.20 31.47 -49.74
C ALA A 37 -31.25 30.00 -49.32
N ALA A 38 -31.38 29.71 -48.01
CA ALA A 38 -32.31 28.69 -47.49
C ALA A 38 -32.22 28.56 -45.95
N GLN A 39 -33.34 28.89 -45.31
CA GLN A 39 -34.04 28.13 -44.27
C GLN A 39 -33.30 27.69 -42.99
N SER A 40 -33.83 28.24 -41.89
CA SER A 40 -33.75 27.76 -40.52
C SER A 40 -33.96 26.25 -40.38
N GLN A 41 -32.96 25.56 -39.83
CA GLN A 41 -33.16 24.33 -39.07
C GLN A 41 -32.49 24.47 -37.71
N LEU A 42 -33.32 24.49 -36.66
CA LEU A 42 -32.91 24.25 -35.28
C LEU A 42 -32.22 22.88 -35.20
N ARG A 43 -30.93 22.86 -34.85
CA ARG A 43 -30.26 21.62 -34.40
C ARG A 43 -30.66 21.37 -32.95
N PRO A 44 -31.14 20.18 -32.57
CA PRO A 44 -31.48 19.91 -31.19
C PRO A 44 -30.20 19.73 -30.37
N PHE A 45 -30.11 20.45 -29.25
CA PHE A 45 -29.22 20.13 -28.13
C PHE A 45 -29.70 18.82 -27.48
N SER A 46 -29.39 17.65 -28.07
CA SER A 46 -29.78 16.34 -27.52
C SER A 46 -28.65 15.61 -26.78
N GLY A 47 -27.39 16.02 -26.95
CA GLY A 47 -26.24 15.31 -26.39
C GLY A 47 -26.04 15.41 -24.88
N SER A 48 -26.35 16.54 -24.25
CA SER A 48 -26.11 16.75 -22.81
C SER A 48 -27.17 16.08 -21.92
N ALA A 49 -28.43 16.08 -22.36
CA ALA A 49 -29.54 15.45 -21.63
C ALA A 49 -29.44 13.91 -21.62
N LEU A 50 -28.98 13.31 -22.72
CA LEU A 50 -28.75 11.86 -22.81
C LEU A 50 -27.62 11.39 -21.87
N ARG A 51 -26.53 12.16 -21.76
CA ARG A 51 -25.40 11.86 -20.86
C ARG A 51 -25.79 11.89 -19.37
N LEU A 52 -26.60 12.89 -18.98
CA LEU A 52 -27.10 13.03 -17.61
C LEU A 52 -28.06 11.88 -17.23
N ASN A 53 -28.92 11.44 -18.16
CA ASN A 53 -29.84 10.33 -17.90
C ASN A 53 -29.11 8.99 -17.72
N ALA A 54 -28.13 8.67 -18.58
CA ALA A 54 -27.36 7.43 -18.46
C ALA A 54 -26.54 7.38 -17.15
N ALA A 55 -25.91 8.49 -16.77
CA ALA A 55 -25.17 8.60 -15.51
C ALA A 55 -26.08 8.48 -14.28
N GLN A 56 -27.26 9.12 -14.28
CA GLN A 56 -28.22 9.00 -13.18
C GLN A 56 -28.80 7.60 -13.06
N GLU A 57 -28.99 6.89 -14.18
CA GLU A 57 -29.46 5.51 -14.18
C GLU A 57 -28.38 4.54 -13.65
N ALA A 58 -27.12 4.74 -14.05
CA ALA A 58 -25.98 4.01 -13.48
C ALA A 58 -25.83 4.23 -11.97
N LEU A 59 -25.98 5.48 -11.50
CA LEU A 59 -25.96 5.81 -10.07
C LEU A 59 -27.10 5.17 -9.29
N LYS A 60 -28.33 5.21 -9.84
CA LYS A 60 -29.50 4.57 -9.20
C LYS A 60 -29.35 3.06 -9.11
N LYS A 61 -28.81 2.40 -10.13
CA LYS A 61 -28.49 0.97 -10.07
C LYS A 61 -27.43 0.72 -8.98
N ALA A 62 -26.40 1.57 -8.88
CA ALA A 62 -25.34 1.45 -7.87
C ALA A 62 -25.84 1.61 -6.44
N GLN A 63 -26.83 2.47 -6.23
CA GLN A 63 -27.42 2.71 -4.92
C GLN A 63 -28.44 1.63 -4.50
N ASN A 64 -29.01 0.90 -5.46
CA ASN A 64 -30.12 -0.03 -5.22
C ASN A 64 -29.69 -1.51 -5.14
N ASP A 65 -28.63 -1.93 -5.85
CA ASP A 65 -28.11 -3.30 -5.80
C ASP A 65 -26.59 -3.33 -6.03
N ALA A 66 -25.80 -3.27 -4.95
CA ALA A 66 -24.34 -3.38 -5.03
C ALA A 66 -23.90 -4.75 -5.62
N ALA A 67 -24.68 -5.81 -5.41
CA ALA A 67 -24.41 -7.14 -5.95
C ALA A 67 -24.74 -7.28 -7.45
N SER A 68 -25.50 -6.34 -8.04
CA SER A 68 -25.89 -6.40 -9.46
C SER A 68 -24.92 -5.65 -10.39
N LEU A 69 -23.99 -4.86 -9.84
CA LEU A 69 -23.05 -4.04 -10.60
C LEU A 69 -21.67 -4.67 -10.69
N THR A 70 -21.56 -5.65 -11.57
CA THR A 70 -20.25 -6.18 -12.00
C THR A 70 -19.54 -5.18 -12.91
N ALA A 71 -18.21 -5.27 -13.04
CA ALA A 71 -17.42 -4.45 -13.98
C ALA A 71 -18.03 -4.45 -15.41
N ASP A 72 -18.58 -5.59 -15.84
CA ASP A 72 -19.24 -5.74 -17.14
C ASP A 72 -20.53 -4.92 -17.27
N SER A 73 -21.33 -4.84 -16.20
CA SER A 73 -22.55 -4.02 -16.19
C SER A 73 -22.22 -2.52 -16.16
N VAL A 74 -21.11 -2.13 -15.53
CA VAL A 74 -20.60 -0.76 -15.52
C VAL A 74 -20.11 -0.37 -16.90
N ALA A 75 -19.32 -1.24 -17.54
CA ALA A 75 -18.87 -1.09 -18.92
C ALA A 75 -20.02 -0.96 -19.92
N ALA A 76 -21.09 -1.74 -19.75
CA ALA A 76 -22.27 -1.70 -20.62
C ALA A 76 -23.08 -0.39 -20.52
N ASN A 77 -22.99 0.32 -19.39
CA ASN A 77 -23.71 1.58 -19.17
C ASN A 77 -22.85 2.84 -19.41
N LEU A 78 -21.57 2.69 -19.73
CA LEU A 78 -20.67 3.79 -20.04
C LEU A 78 -20.94 4.33 -21.46
N SER A 79 -20.90 5.66 -21.62
CA SER A 79 -20.95 6.24 -22.97
C SER A 79 -19.70 5.82 -23.79
N PRO A 80 -19.82 5.66 -25.13
CA PRO A 80 -18.68 5.25 -25.97
C PRO A 80 -17.44 6.13 -25.82
N GLU A 81 -17.62 7.43 -25.56
CA GLU A 81 -16.54 8.39 -25.31
C GLU A 81 -15.77 8.08 -24.02
N GLU A 82 -16.48 7.73 -22.94
CA GLU A 82 -15.85 7.36 -21.66
C GLU A 82 -15.15 6.00 -21.76
N VAL A 83 -15.75 5.03 -22.46
CA VAL A 83 -15.09 3.73 -22.73
C VAL A 83 -13.79 3.94 -23.49
N GLN A 84 -13.80 4.76 -24.54
CA GLN A 84 -12.60 5.05 -25.31
C GLN A 84 -11.54 5.77 -24.46
N ARG A 85 -11.92 6.75 -23.63
CA ARG A 85 -11.00 7.44 -22.72
C ARG A 85 -10.34 6.47 -21.74
N LEU A 86 -11.15 5.69 -21.03
CA LEU A 86 -10.66 4.74 -20.04
C LEU A 86 -9.80 3.64 -20.67
N SER A 87 -10.11 3.20 -21.89
CA SER A 87 -9.37 2.14 -22.59
C SER A 87 -7.88 2.44 -22.75
N ARG A 88 -7.49 3.73 -22.72
CA ARG A 88 -6.11 4.20 -22.88
C ARG A 88 -5.39 4.45 -21.56
N VAL A 89 -6.07 4.38 -20.42
CA VAL A 89 -5.47 4.63 -19.10
C VAL A 89 -5.01 3.31 -18.48
N ARG A 90 -3.81 3.30 -17.90
CA ARG A 90 -3.27 2.19 -17.09
C ARG A 90 -2.73 2.74 -15.77
N ASN A 91 -3.25 2.26 -14.65
CA ASN A 91 -2.71 2.55 -13.33
C ASN A 91 -1.92 1.34 -12.86
N ILE A 92 -0.60 1.39 -12.97
CA ILE A 92 0.27 0.24 -12.68
C ILE A 92 1.27 0.52 -11.56
N GLY A 93 1.49 -0.48 -10.72
CA GLY A 93 2.62 -0.49 -9.80
C GLY A 93 3.71 -1.41 -10.28
N ILE A 94 4.97 -1.04 -10.05
CA ILE A 94 6.07 -1.99 -10.15
C ILE A 94 6.40 -2.47 -8.74
N ALA A 95 6.33 -3.78 -8.54
CA ALA A 95 6.59 -4.42 -7.26
C ALA A 95 7.60 -5.56 -7.43
N ALA A 96 8.55 -5.65 -6.52
CA ALA A 96 9.64 -6.62 -6.62
C ALA A 96 10.29 -6.87 -5.27
N HIS A 97 11.06 -7.96 -5.19
CA HIS A 97 12.01 -8.12 -4.10
C HIS A 97 13.17 -7.09 -4.16
N ILE A 98 13.87 -6.91 -3.03
CA ILE A 98 15.11 -6.13 -2.92
C ILE A 98 16.11 -6.64 -3.95
N ASP A 99 16.86 -5.71 -4.56
CA ASP A 99 17.82 -6.01 -5.64
C ASP A 99 17.23 -6.89 -6.78
N SER A 100 15.94 -6.78 -7.09
CA SER A 100 15.40 -7.38 -8.33
C SER A 100 15.52 -6.44 -9.54
N GLY A 101 16.09 -5.24 -9.35
CA GLY A 101 16.26 -4.23 -10.39
C GLY A 101 15.00 -3.41 -10.69
N LYS A 102 14.09 -3.28 -9.71
CA LYS A 102 12.83 -2.54 -9.83
C LYS A 102 13.02 -1.09 -10.30
N THR A 103 13.78 -0.30 -9.55
CA THR A 103 14.08 1.10 -9.89
C THR A 103 14.78 1.21 -11.24
N THR A 104 15.64 0.25 -11.59
CA THR A 104 16.27 0.17 -12.91
C THR A 104 15.25 -0.05 -14.02
N VAL A 105 14.27 -0.94 -13.84
CA VAL A 105 13.16 -1.12 -14.79
C VAL A 105 12.35 0.17 -14.90
N THR A 106 11.98 0.79 -13.78
CA THR A 106 11.24 2.07 -13.75
C THR A 106 11.97 3.17 -14.54
N GLU A 107 13.29 3.29 -14.37
CA GLU A 107 14.12 4.23 -15.14
C GLU A 107 14.07 3.96 -16.64
N ARG A 108 14.19 2.69 -17.07
CA ARG A 108 14.10 2.35 -18.49
C ARG A 108 12.72 2.64 -19.05
N VAL A 109 11.66 2.39 -18.29
CA VAL A 109 10.29 2.76 -18.67
C VAL A 109 10.19 4.27 -18.90
N LEU A 110 10.73 5.09 -18.00
CA LEU A 110 10.76 6.55 -18.16
C LEU A 110 11.59 6.99 -19.38
N PHE A 111 12.67 6.29 -19.70
CA PHE A 111 13.49 6.61 -20.87
C PHE A 111 12.76 6.27 -22.18
N TYR A 112 12.20 5.06 -22.29
CA TYR A 112 11.52 4.63 -23.51
C TYR A 112 10.20 5.37 -23.75
N THR A 113 9.53 5.85 -22.70
CA THR A 113 8.37 6.76 -22.80
C THR A 113 8.78 8.22 -23.07
N GLY A 114 10.07 8.52 -23.22
CA GLY A 114 10.58 9.86 -23.54
C GLY A 114 10.58 10.86 -22.38
N ARG A 115 10.31 10.41 -21.15
CA ARG A 115 10.24 11.26 -19.95
C ARG A 115 11.60 11.64 -19.38
N ILE A 116 12.62 10.81 -19.59
CA ILE A 116 14.01 11.13 -19.25
C ILE A 116 14.90 11.06 -20.48
N LYS A 117 15.86 11.99 -20.59
CA LYS A 117 16.80 12.06 -21.73
C LYS A 117 18.04 11.18 -21.53
N ALA A 118 18.35 10.86 -20.28
CA ALA A 118 19.50 10.06 -19.87
C ALA A 118 19.09 9.16 -18.70
N ILE A 119 19.77 8.01 -18.60
CA ILE A 119 19.51 6.96 -17.61
C ILE A 119 20.67 6.95 -16.64
N HIS A 120 20.39 6.88 -15.34
CA HIS A 120 21.38 6.94 -14.27
C HIS A 120 21.25 5.72 -13.35
N GLU A 121 22.36 5.00 -13.15
CA GLU A 121 22.32 3.78 -12.35
C GLU A 121 22.20 4.11 -10.85
N VAL A 122 21.40 3.31 -10.12
CA VAL A 122 21.19 3.44 -8.66
C VAL A 122 22.52 3.41 -7.89
N ARG A 123 23.50 2.61 -8.37
CA ARG A 123 24.87 2.53 -7.84
C ARG A 123 25.92 2.87 -8.91
N GLY A 124 25.61 3.85 -9.76
CA GLY A 124 26.50 4.30 -10.82
C GLY A 124 27.72 5.08 -10.32
N LYS A 125 28.78 5.11 -11.14
CA LYS A 125 30.01 5.90 -10.86
C LYS A 125 29.80 7.41 -10.95
N ASP A 126 28.67 7.83 -11.51
CA ASP A 126 28.29 9.20 -11.84
C ASP A 126 27.71 9.99 -10.67
N ALA A 127 27.47 9.36 -9.50
CA ALA A 127 26.97 10.00 -8.27
C ALA A 127 25.62 10.77 -8.38
N VAL A 128 25.00 10.79 -9.56
CA VAL A 128 23.67 11.40 -9.80
C VAL A 128 22.56 10.53 -9.20
N GLY A 129 22.68 9.20 -9.31
CA GLY A 129 21.67 8.24 -8.86
C GLY A 129 20.42 8.22 -9.74
N ALA A 130 19.56 7.21 -9.55
CA ALA A 130 18.32 7.09 -10.31
C ALA A 130 17.38 8.28 -10.01
N LYS A 131 16.66 8.78 -11.02
CA LYS A 131 15.75 9.94 -10.92
C LYS A 131 14.59 9.68 -9.95
N MET A 132 14.17 8.42 -9.81
CA MET A 132 13.08 8.00 -8.94
C MET A 132 13.48 7.98 -7.45
N ASP A 133 14.77 7.77 -7.16
CA ASP A 133 15.31 7.86 -5.80
C ASP A 133 15.67 9.32 -5.51
N SER A 134 14.65 10.12 -5.19
CA SER A 134 14.75 11.57 -5.01
C SER A 134 15.39 11.94 -3.66
N MET A 135 15.26 11.07 -2.66
CA MET A 135 15.86 11.31 -1.34
C MET A 135 17.34 10.97 -1.36
N GLU A 136 18.18 11.81 -0.76
CA GLU A 136 19.62 11.53 -0.61
C GLU A 136 19.87 10.18 0.09
N LEU A 137 19.02 9.83 1.06
CA LEU A 137 19.14 8.57 1.80
C LEU A 137 18.85 7.33 0.93
N GLU A 138 17.92 7.45 -0.04
CA GLU A 138 17.64 6.37 -1.00
C GLU A 138 18.87 6.11 -1.87
N ARG A 139 19.55 7.18 -2.30
CA ARG A 139 20.81 7.09 -3.09
C ARG A 139 21.96 6.50 -2.29
N GLU A 140 22.12 6.90 -1.03
CA GLU A 140 23.17 6.40 -0.15
C GLU A 140 23.00 4.91 0.19
N LYS A 141 21.76 4.49 0.51
CA LYS A 141 21.46 3.10 0.88
C LYS A 141 21.22 2.21 -0.36
N GLY A 142 20.93 2.82 -1.51
CA GLY A 142 20.62 2.15 -2.79
C GLY A 142 19.31 1.36 -2.72
N ILE A 143 18.30 1.91 -2.03
CA ILE A 143 16.96 1.31 -1.86
C ILE A 143 15.89 2.40 -2.02
N THR A 144 14.73 2.02 -2.55
CA THR A 144 13.54 2.89 -2.57
C THR A 144 12.84 2.84 -1.22
N ILE A 145 12.62 4.00 -0.62
CA ILE A 145 12.03 4.19 0.72
C ILE A 145 10.59 4.65 0.59
N GLN A 146 10.34 5.69 -0.21
CA GLN A 146 8.99 6.20 -0.46
C GLN A 146 8.50 5.77 -1.84
N SER A 147 7.20 5.53 -1.97
CA SER A 147 6.63 5.24 -3.28
C SER A 147 6.71 6.47 -4.20
N ALA A 148 7.24 6.31 -5.40
CA ALA A 148 7.36 7.39 -6.38
C ALA A 148 6.26 7.26 -7.45
N ALA A 149 5.41 8.28 -7.56
CA ALA A 149 4.31 8.30 -8.54
C ALA A 149 4.67 9.22 -9.70
N THR A 150 4.59 8.70 -10.92
CA THR A 150 4.91 9.45 -12.14
C THR A 150 3.95 9.10 -13.27
N PHE A 151 3.72 10.07 -14.14
CA PHE A 151 2.93 9.88 -15.35
C PHE A 151 3.84 9.65 -16.56
N CYS A 152 3.50 8.69 -17.44
CA CYS A 152 4.18 8.48 -18.71
C CYS A 152 3.21 8.15 -19.85
N ASP A 153 3.59 8.54 -21.08
CA ASP A 153 2.83 8.22 -22.30
C ASP A 153 3.58 7.15 -23.06
N TRP A 154 2.90 6.06 -23.42
CA TRP A 154 3.45 4.97 -24.22
C TRP A 154 2.76 4.92 -25.58
N LYS A 155 3.56 4.93 -26.64
CA LYS A 155 3.06 4.77 -28.00
C LYS A 155 3.25 3.34 -28.44
N LYS A 156 2.14 2.67 -28.69
CA LYS A 156 2.12 1.30 -29.15
C LYS A 156 1.65 1.24 -30.60
N THR A 157 2.34 0.49 -31.43
CA THR A 157 1.93 0.26 -32.82
C THR A 157 1.04 -0.98 -32.89
N VAL A 158 -0.23 -0.79 -33.24
CA VAL A 158 -1.22 -1.86 -33.47
C VAL A 158 -1.68 -1.77 -34.92
N ASP A 159 -1.50 -2.84 -35.70
CA ASP A 159 -1.88 -2.90 -37.13
C ASP A 159 -1.37 -1.73 -37.99
N GLY A 160 -0.15 -1.26 -37.68
CA GLY A 160 0.49 -0.13 -38.38
C GLY A 160 -0.05 1.25 -37.98
N LYS A 161 -0.91 1.34 -36.96
CA LYS A 161 -1.36 2.61 -36.36
C LYS A 161 -0.74 2.78 -34.98
N GLU A 162 -0.27 4.00 -34.69
CA GLU A 162 0.19 4.35 -33.35
C GLU A 162 -1.01 4.71 -32.47
N GLU A 163 -1.15 3.98 -31.37
CA GLU A 163 -2.07 4.28 -30.29
C GLU A 163 -1.29 4.77 -29.07
N GLU A 164 -1.78 5.84 -28.46
CA GLU A 164 -1.17 6.43 -27.25
C GLU A 164 -1.92 5.97 -26.00
N TYR A 165 -1.15 5.45 -25.04
CA TYR A 165 -1.62 4.98 -23.74
C TYR A 165 -1.03 5.86 -22.64
N HIS A 166 -1.87 6.23 -21.68
CA HIS A 166 -1.53 7.02 -20.51
C HIS A 166 -1.27 6.09 -19.32
N ILE A 167 -0.03 6.00 -18.88
CA ILE A 167 0.40 5.11 -17.80
C ILE A 167 0.69 5.94 -16.55
N ASN A 168 -0.10 5.74 -15.50
CA ASN A 168 0.24 6.17 -14.15
C ASN A 168 1.08 5.07 -13.50
N LEU A 169 2.34 5.38 -13.23
CA LEU A 169 3.33 4.45 -12.70
C LEU A 169 3.61 4.77 -11.23
N ILE A 170 3.44 3.79 -10.35
CA ILE A 170 3.86 3.87 -8.95
C ILE A 170 5.01 2.89 -8.72
N ASP A 171 6.20 3.41 -8.44
CA ASP A 171 7.34 2.61 -8.02
C ASP A 171 7.26 2.33 -6.52
N THR A 172 7.20 1.06 -6.13
CA THR A 172 6.94 0.66 -4.74
C THR A 172 8.21 0.21 -4.02
N PRO A 173 8.42 0.51 -2.73
CA PRO A 173 9.55 -0.03 -1.98
C PRO A 173 9.60 -1.55 -2.01
N GLY A 174 10.81 -2.11 -2.15
CA GLY A 174 11.00 -3.58 -2.12
C GLY A 174 11.36 -4.11 -0.73
N HIS A 175 11.58 -3.20 0.24
CA HIS A 175 12.04 -3.53 1.58
C HIS A 175 10.86 -3.63 2.56
N ILE A 176 10.93 -4.58 3.48
CA ILE A 176 9.81 -4.91 4.37
C ILE A 176 9.51 -3.83 5.42
N ASP A 177 10.53 -3.11 5.89
CA ASP A 177 10.34 -1.94 6.76
C ASP A 177 9.41 -0.87 6.17
N PHE A 178 9.24 -0.84 4.85
CA PHE A 178 8.35 0.08 4.13
C PHE A 178 7.15 -0.65 3.51
N THR A 179 6.73 -1.78 4.10
CA THR A 179 5.55 -2.56 3.64
C THR A 179 4.29 -1.70 3.52
N ILE A 180 4.15 -0.68 4.38
CA ILE A 180 3.01 0.25 4.35
C ILE A 180 2.93 1.07 3.06
N GLU A 181 4.07 1.41 2.45
CA GLU A 181 4.11 2.07 1.14
C GLU A 181 3.57 1.15 0.05
N VAL A 182 3.89 -0.15 0.14
CA VAL A 182 3.40 -1.17 -0.79
C VAL A 182 1.89 -1.38 -0.62
N GLU A 183 1.40 -1.49 0.62
CA GLU A 183 -0.05 -1.59 0.92
C GLU A 183 -0.82 -0.40 0.32
N ARG A 184 -0.31 0.82 0.50
CA ARG A 184 -0.94 2.04 -0.02
C ARG A 184 -0.94 2.10 -1.53
N ALA A 185 0.18 1.76 -2.16
CA ALA A 185 0.28 1.72 -3.60
C ALA A 185 -0.68 0.68 -4.18
N LEU A 186 -0.64 -0.57 -3.71
CA LEU A 186 -1.49 -1.64 -4.23
C LEU A 186 -2.99 -1.33 -4.09
N ARG A 187 -3.41 -0.62 -3.04
CA ARG A 187 -4.81 -0.21 -2.87
C ARG A 187 -5.32 0.75 -3.96
N VAL A 188 -4.43 1.53 -4.58
CA VAL A 188 -4.76 2.54 -5.60
C VAL A 188 -4.41 2.13 -7.03
N LEU A 189 -3.90 0.92 -7.23
CA LEU A 189 -3.50 0.45 -8.56
C LEU A 189 -4.59 -0.44 -9.16
N ASP A 190 -4.67 -0.44 -10.49
CA ASP A 190 -5.54 -1.35 -11.24
C ASP A 190 -4.80 -2.61 -11.67
N GLY A 191 -3.47 -2.53 -11.81
CA GLY A 191 -2.63 -3.68 -12.12
C GLY A 191 -1.21 -3.52 -11.58
N ALA A 192 -0.44 -4.60 -11.62
CA ALA A 192 0.96 -4.56 -11.20
C ALA A 192 1.89 -5.35 -12.12
N VAL A 193 3.13 -4.89 -12.21
CA VAL A 193 4.24 -5.63 -12.81
C VAL A 193 5.07 -6.20 -11.66
N MET A 194 5.02 -7.53 -11.51
CA MET A 194 5.80 -8.26 -10.53
C MET A 194 7.15 -8.64 -11.12
N ILE A 195 8.22 -7.99 -10.64
CA ILE A 195 9.58 -8.25 -11.12
C ILE A 195 10.22 -9.35 -10.28
N LEU A 196 10.84 -10.31 -10.98
CA LEU A 196 11.59 -11.44 -10.42
C LEU A 196 13.02 -11.43 -10.94
N CYS A 197 13.96 -11.95 -10.17
CA CYS A 197 15.35 -12.13 -10.61
C CYS A 197 15.49 -13.47 -11.35
N ALA A 198 16.12 -13.48 -12.53
CA ALA A 198 16.38 -14.70 -13.30
C ALA A 198 17.25 -15.74 -12.57
N VAL A 199 18.05 -15.32 -11.58
CA VAL A 199 18.95 -16.19 -10.80
C VAL A 199 18.23 -16.72 -9.56
N SER A 200 17.68 -15.80 -8.76
CA SER A 200 17.10 -16.08 -7.44
C SER A 200 15.67 -16.63 -7.52
N GLY A 201 14.91 -16.24 -8.55
CA GLY A 201 13.50 -16.60 -8.71
C GLY A 201 12.60 -16.00 -7.62
N VAL A 202 11.69 -16.81 -7.05
CA VAL A 202 10.73 -16.40 -6.02
C VAL A 202 11.37 -16.45 -4.63
N GLN A 203 11.45 -15.28 -3.99
CA GLN A 203 11.98 -15.12 -2.63
C GLN A 203 10.85 -14.87 -1.62
N SER A 204 11.14 -14.96 -0.32
CA SER A 204 10.14 -14.79 0.76
C SER A 204 9.37 -13.48 0.67
N GLN A 205 10.05 -12.37 0.36
CA GLN A 205 9.39 -11.06 0.21
C GLN A 205 8.52 -11.00 -1.05
N THR A 206 8.84 -11.80 -2.09
CA THR A 206 7.95 -11.95 -3.25
C THR A 206 6.63 -12.59 -2.83
N ILE A 207 6.66 -13.55 -1.91
CA ILE A 207 5.46 -14.18 -1.34
C ILE A 207 4.66 -13.15 -0.52
N THR A 208 5.33 -12.29 0.25
CA THR A 208 4.67 -11.21 1.00
C THR A 208 3.97 -10.24 0.04
N VAL A 209 4.66 -9.78 -1.01
CA VAL A 209 4.07 -8.92 -2.06
C VAL A 209 2.91 -9.63 -2.77
N ASP A 210 3.03 -10.92 -3.08
CA ASP A 210 1.94 -11.72 -3.64
C ASP A 210 0.70 -11.74 -2.73
N ARG A 211 0.88 -11.95 -1.42
CA ARG A 211 -0.21 -11.90 -0.44
C ARG A 211 -0.88 -10.53 -0.41
N GLN A 212 -0.11 -9.45 -0.50
CA GLN A 212 -0.67 -8.09 -0.55
C GLN A 212 -1.47 -7.85 -1.83
N MET A 213 -0.95 -8.27 -2.98
CA MET A 213 -1.67 -8.21 -4.25
C MET A 213 -2.98 -9.02 -4.21
N LYS A 214 -2.95 -10.22 -3.61
CA LYS A 214 -4.14 -11.06 -3.40
C LYS A 214 -5.15 -10.41 -2.45
N ARG A 215 -4.70 -9.64 -1.44
CA ARG A 215 -5.60 -8.93 -0.51
C ARG A 215 -6.40 -7.82 -1.18
N TYR A 216 -5.79 -7.12 -2.14
CA TYR A 216 -6.43 -6.02 -2.87
C TYR A 216 -6.91 -6.44 -4.26
N ASP A 217 -6.90 -7.74 -4.55
CA ASP A 217 -7.40 -8.27 -5.82
C ASP A 217 -6.76 -7.63 -7.07
N VAL A 218 -5.46 -7.35 -7.01
CA VAL A 218 -4.72 -6.67 -8.08
C VAL A 218 -4.25 -7.67 -9.15
N PRO A 219 -4.73 -7.58 -10.41
CA PRO A 219 -4.19 -8.31 -11.55
C PRO A 219 -2.72 -8.00 -11.79
N ARG A 220 -1.96 -8.98 -12.27
CA ARG A 220 -0.52 -8.81 -12.44
C ARG A 220 0.04 -9.56 -13.62
N ILE A 221 1.13 -8.99 -14.13
CA ILE A 221 2.03 -9.64 -15.07
C ILE A 221 3.39 -9.85 -14.41
N SER A 222 4.13 -10.86 -14.84
CA SER A 222 5.42 -11.23 -14.24
C SER A 222 6.57 -10.93 -15.20
N PHE A 223 7.59 -10.21 -14.75
CA PHE A 223 8.76 -9.87 -15.55
C PHE A 223 10.02 -10.44 -14.90
N VAL A 224 10.65 -11.41 -15.57
CA VAL A 224 11.93 -12.00 -15.16
C VAL A 224 13.06 -11.10 -15.67
N ASN A 225 13.65 -10.35 -14.74
CA ASN A 225 14.73 -9.40 -14.98
C ASN A 225 16.10 -10.05 -14.73
N LYS A 226 17.17 -9.34 -15.09
CA LYS A 226 18.58 -9.76 -14.89
C LYS A 226 18.98 -11.01 -15.69
N MET A 227 18.43 -11.15 -16.89
CA MET A 227 18.80 -12.22 -17.84
C MET A 227 20.27 -12.19 -18.29
N ASP A 228 20.97 -11.07 -18.05
CA ASP A 228 22.39 -10.85 -18.30
C ASP A 228 23.32 -11.42 -17.21
N ARG A 229 22.79 -11.87 -16.08
CA ARG A 229 23.63 -12.41 -15.00
C ARG A 229 24.01 -13.87 -15.27
N MET A 230 25.22 -14.25 -14.83
CA MET A 230 25.63 -15.65 -14.76
C MET A 230 24.64 -16.47 -13.92
N GLY A 231 24.30 -17.66 -14.40
CA GLY A 231 23.29 -18.53 -13.79
C GLY A 231 21.84 -18.10 -14.05
N ALA A 232 21.59 -17.19 -15.00
CA ALA A 232 20.23 -16.78 -15.35
C ALA A 232 19.42 -17.97 -15.89
N ASN A 233 18.37 -18.35 -15.15
CA ASN A 233 17.45 -19.41 -15.55
C ASN A 233 16.00 -18.92 -15.38
N PRO A 234 15.38 -18.41 -16.45
CA PRO A 234 14.02 -17.89 -16.35
C PRO A 234 12.97 -18.99 -16.16
N TRP A 235 13.26 -20.23 -16.55
CA TRP A 235 12.36 -21.36 -16.37
C TRP A 235 12.20 -21.73 -14.90
N LYS A 236 13.28 -21.65 -14.12
CA LYS A 236 13.25 -21.78 -12.65
C LYS A 236 12.28 -20.77 -12.04
N ALA A 237 12.32 -19.51 -12.49
CA ALA A 237 11.40 -18.49 -12.00
C ALA A 237 9.94 -18.80 -12.34
N VAL A 238 9.65 -19.23 -13.59
CA VAL A 238 8.28 -19.63 -14.01
C VAL A 238 7.77 -20.80 -13.17
N GLU A 239 8.58 -21.83 -12.96
CA GLU A 239 8.22 -22.99 -12.14
C GLU A 239 7.97 -22.60 -10.67
N GLN A 240 8.80 -21.72 -10.11
CA GLN A 240 8.63 -21.25 -8.75
C GLN A 240 7.37 -20.38 -8.57
N ILE A 241 6.93 -19.64 -9.58
CA ILE A 241 5.62 -18.96 -9.53
C ILE A 241 4.49 -20.01 -9.40
N ASN A 242 4.54 -21.05 -10.23
CA ASN A 242 3.52 -22.11 -10.21
C ASN A 242 3.51 -22.89 -8.89
N THR A 243 4.68 -23.21 -8.33
CA THR A 243 4.81 -24.06 -7.14
C THR A 243 4.73 -23.28 -5.83
N LYS A 244 5.51 -22.19 -5.69
CA LYS A 244 5.60 -21.41 -4.43
C LYS A 244 4.46 -20.40 -4.29
N LEU A 245 4.12 -19.66 -5.35
CA LEU A 245 3.03 -18.66 -5.32
C LEU A 245 1.65 -19.28 -5.59
N LYS A 246 1.64 -20.51 -6.14
CA LYS A 246 0.43 -21.25 -6.54
C LYS A 246 -0.44 -20.46 -7.51
N ILE A 247 0.21 -19.83 -8.48
CA ILE A 247 -0.45 -19.08 -9.55
C ILE A 247 -0.13 -19.79 -10.87
N PRO A 248 -1.13 -20.20 -11.66
CA PRO A 248 -0.91 -20.68 -13.01
C PRO A 248 -0.15 -19.61 -13.82
N ALA A 249 1.07 -19.96 -14.24
CA ALA A 249 1.95 -19.04 -14.94
C ALA A 249 2.61 -19.75 -16.12
N ALA A 250 2.66 -19.07 -17.27
CA ALA A 250 3.41 -19.53 -18.43
C ALA A 250 4.13 -18.36 -19.09
N ALA A 251 5.29 -18.69 -19.67
CA ALA A 251 6.06 -17.73 -20.45
C ALA A 251 5.34 -17.42 -21.76
N ILE A 252 5.26 -16.14 -22.12
CA ILE A 252 4.81 -15.68 -23.44
C ILE A 252 5.98 -15.32 -24.36
N GLN A 253 7.20 -15.48 -23.85
CA GLN A 253 8.45 -15.20 -24.53
C GLN A 253 9.48 -16.30 -24.23
N ILE A 254 10.39 -16.53 -25.18
CA ILE A 254 11.61 -17.31 -24.94
C ILE A 254 12.84 -16.42 -25.15
N PRO A 255 13.92 -16.59 -24.36
CA PRO A 255 15.11 -15.76 -24.51
C PRO A 255 15.95 -16.22 -25.72
N ILE A 256 16.57 -15.27 -26.41
CA ILE A 256 17.59 -15.51 -27.43
C ILE A 256 18.95 -15.35 -26.76
N GLY A 257 19.59 -16.47 -26.44
CA GLY A 257 20.80 -16.51 -25.60
C GLY A 257 20.50 -16.31 -24.11
N THR A 258 21.53 -16.40 -23.29
CA THR A 258 21.48 -16.21 -21.83
C THR A 258 22.75 -15.52 -21.37
N GLU A 259 22.72 -14.87 -20.21
CA GLU A 259 23.89 -14.20 -19.64
C GLU A 259 24.43 -13.12 -20.60
N ASP A 260 25.75 -13.08 -20.84
CA ASP A 260 26.38 -12.16 -21.78
C ASP A 260 25.92 -12.34 -23.23
N GLU A 261 25.45 -13.53 -23.60
CA GLU A 261 24.93 -13.84 -24.94
C GLU A 261 23.44 -13.49 -25.10
N PHE A 262 22.79 -12.93 -24.08
CA PHE A 262 21.38 -12.54 -24.18
C PHE A 262 21.18 -11.38 -25.16
N GLU A 263 20.66 -11.64 -26.35
CA GLU A 263 20.52 -10.66 -27.44
C GLU A 263 19.09 -10.14 -27.62
N GLY A 264 18.09 -10.94 -27.25
CA GLY A 264 16.70 -10.66 -27.57
C GLY A 264 15.72 -11.65 -26.99
N VAL A 265 14.47 -11.56 -27.44
CA VAL A 265 13.38 -12.47 -27.04
C VAL A 265 12.57 -12.87 -28.27
N VAL A 266 12.01 -14.08 -28.27
CA VAL A 266 11.03 -14.51 -29.27
C VAL A 266 9.65 -14.45 -28.61
N ASP A 267 8.72 -13.75 -29.24
CA ASP A 267 7.30 -13.81 -28.90
C ASP A 267 6.70 -15.09 -29.47
N ILE A 268 6.23 -15.98 -28.59
CA ILE A 268 5.67 -17.28 -28.98
C ILE A 268 4.20 -17.21 -29.37
N ILE A 269 3.53 -16.08 -29.16
CA ILE A 269 2.16 -15.85 -29.62
C ILE A 269 2.21 -15.52 -31.11
N GLU A 270 2.98 -14.50 -31.48
CA GLU A 270 3.13 -14.10 -32.88
C GLU A 270 4.18 -14.91 -33.66
N MET A 271 5.00 -15.71 -32.96
CA MET A 271 6.12 -16.47 -33.54
C MET A 271 7.15 -15.57 -34.24
N LYS A 272 7.49 -14.45 -33.61
CA LYS A 272 8.44 -13.45 -34.12
C LYS A 272 9.60 -13.24 -33.16
N ALA A 273 10.80 -13.06 -33.71
CA ALA A 273 12.00 -12.76 -32.94
C ALA A 273 12.22 -11.25 -32.82
N MET A 274 12.47 -10.77 -31.61
CA MET A 274 12.75 -9.36 -31.31
C MET A 274 14.19 -9.19 -30.85
N TYR A 275 14.94 -8.38 -31.59
CA TYR A 275 16.30 -7.98 -31.27
C TYR A 275 16.33 -6.51 -30.87
N PHE A 276 17.10 -6.19 -29.83
CA PHE A 276 17.21 -4.82 -29.32
C PHE A 276 18.54 -4.22 -29.75
N GLU A 277 18.49 -3.38 -30.77
CA GLU A 277 19.65 -2.78 -31.43
C GLU A 277 19.76 -1.27 -31.12
N GLY A 278 20.94 -0.73 -31.41
CA GLY A 278 21.25 0.69 -31.24
C GLY A 278 21.56 1.08 -29.78
N PRO A 279 21.89 2.36 -29.55
CA PRO A 279 22.21 2.84 -28.21
C PRO A 279 21.02 2.61 -27.27
N ARG A 280 21.28 1.95 -26.14
CA ARG A 280 20.27 1.65 -25.09
C ARG A 280 19.04 0.88 -25.64
N GLY A 281 19.21 0.05 -26.67
CA GLY A 281 18.13 -0.80 -27.20
C GLY A 281 16.95 -0.02 -27.80
N THR A 282 17.17 1.22 -28.24
CA THR A 282 16.12 2.11 -28.77
C THR A 282 15.50 1.65 -30.08
N ARG A 283 16.19 0.80 -30.85
CA ARG A 283 15.68 0.24 -32.10
C ARG A 283 15.33 -1.23 -31.91
N VAL A 284 14.04 -1.53 -31.84
CA VAL A 284 13.55 -2.93 -31.83
C VAL A 284 13.48 -3.43 -33.28
N ARG A 285 14.30 -4.42 -33.62
CA ARG A 285 14.23 -5.13 -34.90
C ARG A 285 13.38 -6.39 -34.70
N VAL A 286 12.20 -6.39 -35.28
CA VAL A 286 11.32 -7.57 -35.33
C VAL A 286 11.64 -8.36 -36.59
N ALA A 287 11.92 -9.64 -36.43
CA ALA A 287 12.13 -10.60 -37.52
C ALA A 287 10.99 -11.62 -37.54
N ASP A 288 10.44 -11.88 -38.72
CA ASP A 288 9.31 -12.80 -38.90
C ASP A 288 9.67 -14.28 -38.73
N GLN A 289 10.96 -14.60 -38.60
CA GLN A 289 11.45 -15.97 -38.46
C GLN A 289 12.13 -16.17 -37.10
N VAL A 290 11.70 -17.21 -36.39
CA VAL A 290 12.34 -17.69 -35.17
C VAL A 290 13.68 -18.36 -35.52
N PRO A 291 14.77 -18.08 -34.79
CA PRO A 291 16.06 -18.74 -34.98
C PRO A 291 15.92 -20.27 -35.02
N ALA A 292 16.61 -20.93 -35.95
CA ALA A 292 16.45 -22.37 -36.20
C ALA A 292 16.69 -23.23 -34.95
N ASN A 293 17.64 -22.83 -34.09
CA ASN A 293 17.96 -23.48 -32.83
C ASN A 293 16.87 -23.33 -31.75
N LEU A 294 15.92 -22.40 -31.92
CA LEU A 294 14.86 -22.11 -30.95
C LEU A 294 13.46 -22.51 -31.45
N GLN A 295 13.31 -23.00 -32.69
CA GLN A 295 12.00 -23.33 -33.26
C GLN A 295 11.29 -24.44 -32.50
N GLU A 296 12.00 -25.52 -32.17
CA GLU A 296 11.43 -26.65 -31.40
C GLU A 296 11.00 -26.19 -30.00
N LEU A 297 11.86 -25.43 -29.32
CA LEU A 297 11.56 -24.87 -28.01
C LEU A 297 10.37 -23.89 -28.05
N ALA A 298 10.30 -23.03 -29.08
CA ALA A 298 9.18 -22.09 -29.26
C ALA A 298 7.85 -22.84 -29.46
N ALA A 299 7.84 -23.90 -30.28
CA ALA A 299 6.67 -24.73 -30.50
C ALA A 299 6.24 -25.46 -29.21
N GLU A 300 7.19 -26.05 -28.48
CA GLU A 300 6.94 -26.71 -27.19
C GLU A 300 6.34 -25.73 -26.16
N LYS A 301 6.95 -24.55 -26.00
CA LYS A 301 6.48 -23.55 -25.03
C LYS A 301 5.16 -22.91 -25.43
N ARG A 302 4.90 -22.74 -26.73
CA ARG A 302 3.60 -22.28 -27.23
C ARG A 302 2.50 -23.31 -26.93
N GLN A 303 2.79 -24.59 -27.13
CA GLN A 303 1.85 -25.66 -26.79
C GLN A 303 1.56 -25.70 -25.28
N PHE A 304 2.61 -25.62 -24.46
CA PHE A 304 2.47 -25.55 -23.00
C PHE A 304 1.67 -24.32 -22.54
N LEU A 305 1.84 -23.16 -23.19
CA LEU A 305 1.03 -21.96 -22.93
C LEU A 305 -0.45 -22.22 -23.21
N ILE A 306 -0.78 -22.85 -24.34
CA ILE A 306 -2.17 -23.17 -24.69
C ILE A 306 -2.78 -24.14 -23.68
N GLU A 307 -2.04 -25.19 -23.29
CA GLU A 307 -2.47 -26.13 -22.25
C GLU A 307 -2.74 -25.44 -20.92
N LYS A 308 -1.84 -24.55 -20.49
CA LYS A 308 -2.02 -23.77 -19.27
C LYS A 308 -3.19 -22.80 -19.34
N LEU A 309 -3.49 -22.25 -20.53
CA LEU A 309 -4.66 -21.40 -20.73
C LEU A 309 -5.95 -22.21 -20.74
N ALA A 310 -5.96 -23.43 -21.28
CA ALA A 310 -7.11 -24.35 -21.22
C ALA A 310 -7.48 -24.71 -19.77
N ASP A 311 -6.52 -24.75 -18.85
CA ASP A 311 -6.80 -24.97 -17.41
C ASP A 311 -7.58 -23.81 -16.75
N VAL A 312 -7.59 -22.60 -17.35
CA VAL A 312 -8.04 -21.35 -16.67
C VAL A 312 -9.03 -20.50 -17.45
N ASP A 313 -9.18 -20.71 -18.76
CA ASP A 313 -10.08 -19.99 -19.66
C ASP A 313 -10.96 -20.96 -20.45
N ASP A 314 -12.28 -20.80 -20.31
CA ASP A 314 -13.26 -21.75 -20.84
C ASP A 314 -13.27 -21.80 -22.38
N GLU A 315 -13.05 -20.67 -23.07
CA GLU A 315 -13.01 -20.61 -24.54
C GLU A 315 -11.82 -21.40 -25.09
N ILE A 316 -10.65 -21.27 -24.46
CA ILE A 316 -9.47 -22.06 -24.85
C ILE A 316 -9.63 -23.53 -24.47
N ALA A 317 -10.29 -23.83 -23.36
CA ALA A 317 -10.58 -25.20 -22.95
C ALA A 317 -11.42 -25.94 -23.99
N GLU A 318 -12.48 -25.32 -24.51
CA GLU A 318 -13.32 -25.88 -25.58
C GLU A 318 -12.50 -26.14 -26.85
N LEU A 319 -11.75 -25.15 -27.33
CA LEU A 319 -10.91 -25.30 -28.53
C LEU A 319 -9.87 -26.42 -28.37
N TYR A 320 -9.25 -26.51 -27.19
CA TYR A 320 -8.26 -27.54 -26.89
C TYR A 320 -8.88 -28.96 -26.88
N LEU A 321 -10.07 -29.11 -26.28
CA LEU A 321 -10.80 -30.40 -26.26
C LEU A 321 -11.27 -30.85 -27.64
N GLU A 322 -11.56 -29.90 -28.53
CA GLU A 322 -11.92 -30.16 -29.93
C GLU A 322 -10.70 -30.36 -30.85
N GLU A 323 -9.48 -30.40 -30.29
CA GLU A 323 -8.22 -30.48 -31.04
C GLU A 323 -8.05 -29.34 -32.06
N GLN A 324 -8.64 -28.18 -31.79
CA GLN A 324 -8.55 -26.98 -32.63
C GLN A 324 -7.45 -26.04 -32.13
N THR A 325 -6.58 -25.60 -33.04
CA THR A 325 -5.52 -24.63 -32.69
C THR A 325 -6.11 -23.22 -32.57
N PRO A 326 -6.02 -22.57 -31.39
CA PRO A 326 -6.52 -21.21 -31.22
C PRO A 326 -5.73 -20.20 -32.05
N THR A 327 -6.42 -19.17 -32.54
CA THR A 327 -5.81 -18.04 -33.24
C THR A 327 -5.03 -17.15 -32.29
N ASN A 328 -4.10 -16.34 -32.82
CA ASN A 328 -3.30 -15.43 -31.98
C ASN A 328 -4.17 -14.40 -31.25
N GLU A 329 -5.27 -13.94 -31.86
CA GLU A 329 -6.23 -13.04 -31.22
C GLU A 329 -6.94 -13.71 -30.06
N GLN A 330 -7.38 -14.96 -30.23
CA GLN A 330 -8.00 -15.75 -29.15
C GLN A 330 -7.02 -16.00 -28.00
N ILE A 331 -5.76 -16.32 -28.29
CA ILE A 331 -4.72 -16.48 -27.26
C ILE A 331 -4.52 -15.18 -26.48
N LYS A 332 -4.36 -14.03 -27.16
CA LYS A 332 -4.20 -12.73 -26.48
C LYS A 332 -5.43 -12.37 -25.64
N ALA A 333 -6.63 -12.61 -26.15
CA ALA A 333 -7.89 -12.37 -25.44
C ALA A 333 -8.01 -13.25 -24.20
N ALA A 334 -7.69 -14.54 -24.30
CA ALA A 334 -7.70 -15.48 -23.18
C ALA A 334 -6.68 -15.09 -22.10
N ILE A 335 -5.44 -14.74 -22.48
CA ILE A 335 -4.44 -14.22 -21.53
C ILE A 335 -4.99 -12.99 -20.81
N ARG A 336 -5.60 -12.04 -21.53
CA ARG A 336 -6.16 -10.83 -20.93
C ARG A 336 -7.28 -11.16 -19.93
N ARG A 337 -8.27 -11.98 -20.33
CA ARG A 337 -9.39 -12.38 -19.46
C ARG A 337 -8.89 -13.09 -18.20
N ALA A 338 -8.00 -14.07 -18.36
CA ALA A 338 -7.45 -14.84 -17.26
C ALA A 338 -6.55 -13.99 -16.34
N THR A 339 -5.83 -13.00 -16.88
CA THR A 339 -5.01 -12.05 -16.11
C THR A 339 -5.89 -11.14 -15.24
N ILE A 340 -6.92 -10.51 -15.83
CA ILE A 340 -7.86 -9.64 -15.11
C ILE A 340 -8.61 -10.43 -14.04
N ALA A 341 -8.99 -11.69 -14.34
CA ALA A 341 -9.61 -12.60 -13.39
C ALA A 341 -8.65 -13.14 -12.31
N ARG A 342 -7.35 -12.79 -12.35
CA ARG A 342 -6.29 -13.26 -11.43
C ARG A 342 -6.08 -14.78 -11.44
N LYS A 343 -6.54 -15.48 -12.49
CA LYS A 343 -6.40 -16.93 -12.67
C LYS A 343 -5.09 -17.32 -13.35
N PHE A 344 -4.48 -16.38 -14.07
CA PHE A 344 -3.25 -16.58 -14.82
C PHE A 344 -2.32 -15.38 -14.69
N THR A 345 -1.01 -15.61 -14.75
CA THR A 345 -0.02 -14.54 -14.94
C THR A 345 0.86 -14.83 -16.16
N PRO A 346 0.87 -13.96 -17.19
CA PRO A 346 1.83 -14.07 -18.27
C PRO A 346 3.23 -13.73 -17.73
N VAL A 347 4.25 -14.47 -18.19
CA VAL A 347 5.65 -14.26 -17.82
C VAL A 347 6.46 -13.77 -19.03
N MET A 348 7.10 -12.62 -18.86
CA MET A 348 8.00 -11.97 -19.82
C MET A 348 9.42 -12.00 -19.28
N MET A 349 10.40 -11.79 -20.16
CA MET A 349 11.81 -11.90 -19.81
C MET A 349 12.61 -10.73 -20.38
N GLY A 350 13.63 -10.28 -19.65
CA GLY A 350 14.51 -9.22 -20.13
C GLY A 350 15.64 -8.87 -19.17
N SER A 351 16.39 -7.84 -19.54
CA SER A 351 17.42 -7.24 -18.71
C SER A 351 17.33 -5.73 -18.78
N ALA A 352 16.95 -5.12 -17.66
CA ALA A 352 16.93 -3.67 -17.51
C ALA A 352 18.33 -3.04 -17.49
N LEU A 353 19.36 -3.80 -17.11
CA LEU A 353 20.74 -3.31 -17.12
C LEU A 353 21.29 -3.30 -18.55
N ALA A 354 21.04 -4.38 -19.30
CA ALA A 354 21.48 -4.53 -20.69
C ALA A 354 20.54 -3.86 -21.72
N ASP A 355 19.51 -3.12 -21.27
CA ASP A 355 18.59 -2.38 -22.13
C ASP A 355 17.78 -3.27 -23.11
N LYS A 356 17.36 -4.45 -22.66
CA LYS A 356 16.70 -5.49 -23.48
C LYS A 356 15.38 -5.96 -22.85
N GLY A 357 14.31 -6.07 -23.62
CA GLY A 357 13.05 -6.68 -23.19
C GLY A 357 12.07 -5.79 -22.41
N ILE A 358 12.35 -4.49 -22.26
CA ILE A 358 11.45 -3.56 -21.54
C ILE A 358 10.28 -3.10 -22.41
N GLN A 359 10.49 -2.85 -23.71
CA GLN A 359 9.43 -2.41 -24.62
C GLN A 359 8.31 -3.47 -24.77
N PRO A 360 8.62 -4.77 -24.97
CA PRO A 360 7.58 -5.80 -24.99
C PRO A 360 6.83 -5.93 -23.67
N MET A 361 7.48 -5.66 -22.54
CA MET A 361 6.80 -5.60 -21.24
C MET A 361 5.81 -4.41 -21.18
N LEU A 362 6.16 -3.24 -21.72
CA LEU A 362 5.23 -2.10 -21.83
C LEU A 362 4.06 -2.40 -22.77
N ASP A 363 4.31 -3.12 -23.86
CA ASP A 363 3.24 -3.57 -24.76
C ASP A 363 2.30 -4.57 -24.07
N ALA A 364 2.85 -5.48 -23.27
CA ALA A 364 2.10 -6.44 -22.46
C ALA A 364 1.28 -5.77 -21.33
N VAL A 365 1.79 -4.69 -20.73
CA VAL A 365 1.01 -3.84 -19.81
C VAL A 365 -0.25 -3.32 -20.51
N CYS A 366 -0.11 -2.85 -21.74
CA CYS A 366 -1.26 -2.34 -22.49
C CYS A 366 -2.24 -3.47 -22.87
N ASP A 367 -1.71 -4.64 -23.28
CA ASP A 367 -2.52 -5.78 -23.76
C ASP A 367 -3.21 -6.60 -22.68
N TYR A 368 -2.58 -6.78 -21.52
CA TYR A 368 -3.05 -7.77 -20.55
C TYR A 368 -3.49 -7.16 -19.21
N LEU A 369 -2.98 -5.99 -18.82
CA LEU A 369 -3.45 -5.32 -17.60
C LEU A 369 -4.77 -4.57 -17.85
N PRO A 370 -5.61 -4.46 -16.80
CA PRO A 370 -6.91 -3.81 -16.89
C PRO A 370 -6.79 -2.29 -17.07
N ASN A 371 -7.85 -1.70 -17.59
CA ASN A 371 -8.10 -0.28 -17.45
C ASN A 371 -8.98 0.00 -16.21
N PRO A 372 -9.14 1.26 -15.77
CA PRO A 372 -9.90 1.58 -14.55
C PRO A 372 -11.39 1.19 -14.60
N GLY A 373 -11.95 0.98 -15.80
CA GLY A 373 -13.33 0.53 -16.00
C GLY A 373 -13.53 -0.98 -15.89
N GLN A 374 -12.45 -1.76 -15.82
CA GLN A 374 -12.50 -3.23 -15.77
C GLN A 374 -12.23 -3.78 -14.37
N ILE A 375 -11.96 -2.91 -13.40
CA ILE A 375 -11.74 -3.26 -12.00
C ILE A 375 -12.93 -2.81 -11.18
N GLU A 376 -13.43 -3.71 -10.33
CA GLU A 376 -14.49 -3.42 -9.39
C GLU A 376 -13.91 -2.66 -8.19
N ASN A 377 -14.33 -1.41 -8.05
CA ASN A 377 -13.95 -0.57 -6.92
C ASN A 377 -15.16 -0.33 -6.03
N THR A 378 -15.01 -0.50 -4.72
CA THR A 378 -16.10 -0.33 -3.75
C THR A 378 -15.79 0.73 -2.69
N ALA A 379 -16.85 1.33 -2.16
CA ALA A 379 -16.87 2.22 -1.01
C ALA A 379 -17.89 1.72 0.03
N LEU A 380 -17.92 2.35 1.20
CA LEU A 380 -18.83 2.09 2.30
C LEU A 380 -19.76 3.29 2.51
N ASP A 381 -21.06 3.05 2.60
CA ASP A 381 -22.07 4.09 2.82
C ASP A 381 -22.32 4.28 4.32
N LYS A 382 -21.85 5.40 4.88
CA LYS A 382 -22.03 5.71 6.31
C LYS A 382 -23.48 5.89 6.73
N SER A 383 -24.35 6.30 5.81
CA SER A 383 -25.78 6.50 6.10
C SER A 383 -26.54 5.19 6.26
N LYS A 384 -26.00 4.10 5.72
CA LYS A 384 -26.57 2.75 5.75
C LYS A 384 -25.70 1.78 6.55
N GLY A 385 -25.06 2.24 7.62
CA GLY A 385 -24.27 1.36 8.50
C GLY A 385 -23.08 0.70 7.80
N GLU A 386 -22.40 1.41 6.89
CA GLU A 386 -21.23 0.95 6.13
C GLU A 386 -21.51 -0.20 5.15
N GLU A 387 -22.73 -0.26 4.62
CA GLU A 387 -23.04 -1.12 3.47
C GLU A 387 -22.09 -0.84 2.29
N THR A 388 -21.64 -1.91 1.62
CA THR A 388 -20.74 -1.82 0.47
C THR A 388 -21.48 -1.31 -0.77
N VAL A 389 -20.91 -0.32 -1.44
CA VAL A 389 -21.45 0.29 -2.66
C VAL A 389 -20.38 0.26 -3.76
N ALA A 390 -20.77 -0.14 -4.97
CA ALA A 390 -19.88 -0.12 -6.13
C ALA A 390 -19.68 1.32 -6.66
N LEU A 391 -18.43 1.66 -6.99
CA LEU A 391 -18.05 2.92 -7.62
C LEU A 391 -17.94 2.75 -9.13
N VAL A 392 -18.43 3.74 -9.86
CA VAL A 392 -18.45 3.72 -11.33
C VAL A 392 -17.53 4.82 -11.85
N PRO A 393 -16.51 4.52 -12.68
CA PRO A 393 -15.54 5.51 -13.15
C PRO A 393 -16.09 6.40 -14.25
N TYR A 394 -17.07 7.24 -13.90
CA TYR A 394 -17.78 8.13 -14.80
C TYR A 394 -17.65 9.58 -14.32
N ASN A 395 -17.17 10.46 -15.20
CA ASN A 395 -16.87 11.86 -14.90
C ASN A 395 -18.08 12.70 -14.43
N SER A 396 -19.27 12.43 -14.95
CA SER A 396 -20.49 13.17 -14.59
C SER A 396 -21.15 12.72 -13.29
N LEU A 397 -20.63 11.68 -12.63
CA LEU A 397 -21.13 11.24 -11.33
C LEU A 397 -20.58 12.11 -10.19
N PRO A 398 -21.20 12.07 -8.99
CA PRO A 398 -20.67 12.76 -7.81
C PRO A 398 -19.26 12.31 -7.47
N PHE A 399 -18.40 13.24 -7.05
CA PHE A 399 -16.98 13.00 -6.85
C PHE A 399 -16.71 12.05 -5.67
N VAL A 400 -15.82 11.06 -5.90
CA VAL A 400 -15.22 10.22 -4.86
C VAL A 400 -13.74 10.03 -5.19
N GLY A 401 -12.87 10.44 -4.26
CA GLY A 401 -11.43 10.29 -4.39
C GLY A 401 -10.76 9.85 -3.09
N LEU A 402 -9.67 9.11 -3.19
CA LEU A 402 -8.88 8.61 -2.05
C LEU A 402 -7.52 9.28 -2.03
N ALA A 403 -7.18 9.94 -0.91
CA ALA A 403 -5.81 10.38 -0.66
C ALA A 403 -4.96 9.20 -0.19
N PHE A 404 -3.91 8.86 -0.93
CA PHE A 404 -3.09 7.69 -0.62
C PHE A 404 -1.65 8.04 -0.28
N LYS A 405 -1.08 9.10 -0.85
CA LYS A 405 0.28 9.55 -0.52
C LYS A 405 0.27 11.02 -0.11
N LEU A 406 1.01 11.34 0.94
CA LEU A 406 1.31 12.70 1.35
C LEU A 406 2.80 12.94 1.10
N GLU A 407 3.13 14.08 0.56
CA GLU A 407 4.50 14.51 0.31
C GLU A 407 4.58 15.99 0.67
N GLU A 408 5.65 16.43 1.34
CA GLU A 408 5.86 17.85 1.61
C GLU A 408 7.11 18.33 0.88
N ASN A 409 6.92 19.36 0.07
CA ASN A 409 7.94 19.91 -0.80
C ASN A 409 8.19 21.35 -0.33
N ASN A 410 9.22 22.01 -0.86
CA ASN A 410 9.50 23.42 -0.54
C ASN A 410 8.33 24.38 -0.84
N TYR A 411 7.37 23.95 -1.67
CA TYR A 411 6.17 24.71 -2.06
C TYR A 411 4.94 24.41 -1.19
N GLY A 412 5.05 23.51 -0.21
CA GLY A 412 3.98 23.07 0.68
C GLY A 412 3.62 21.59 0.51
N GLN A 413 2.59 21.17 1.25
CA GLN A 413 2.10 19.79 1.26
C GLN A 413 1.34 19.46 -0.03
N LEU A 414 1.80 18.42 -0.72
CA LEU A 414 1.14 17.70 -1.79
C LEU A 414 0.36 16.51 -1.23
N THR A 415 -0.87 16.36 -1.68
CA THR A 415 -1.71 15.18 -1.41
C THR A 415 -2.02 14.49 -2.72
N TYR A 416 -1.56 13.26 -2.90
CA TYR A 416 -1.88 12.44 -4.05
C TYR A 416 -3.23 11.79 -3.87
N ILE A 417 -4.12 12.02 -4.84
CA ILE A 417 -5.50 11.55 -4.85
C ILE A 417 -5.72 10.69 -6.09
N ARG A 418 -6.26 9.49 -5.88
CA ARG A 418 -6.86 8.67 -6.94
C ARG A 418 -8.34 9.02 -7.06
N VAL A 419 -8.78 9.41 -8.25
CA VAL A 419 -10.19 9.71 -8.54
C VAL A 419 -10.88 8.44 -9.00
N TYR A 420 -11.86 7.95 -8.25
CA TYR A 420 -12.61 6.74 -8.60
C TYR A 420 -13.89 7.06 -9.36
N GLN A 421 -14.54 8.17 -9.03
CA GLN A 421 -15.81 8.58 -9.62
C GLN A 421 -15.88 10.11 -9.67
N GLY A 422 -16.56 10.64 -10.69
CA GLY A 422 -16.71 12.07 -10.91
C GLY A 422 -15.45 12.76 -11.41
N THR A 423 -15.47 14.09 -11.39
CA THR A 423 -14.37 14.94 -11.85
C THR A 423 -13.90 15.87 -10.72
N LEU A 424 -12.59 16.00 -10.58
CA LEU A 424 -11.96 16.98 -9.71
C LEU A 424 -11.58 18.23 -10.51
N SER A 425 -12.20 19.37 -10.21
CA SER A 425 -11.87 20.64 -10.88
C SER A 425 -11.23 21.64 -9.92
N LYS A 426 -10.33 22.47 -10.45
CA LYS A 426 -9.67 23.54 -9.69
C LYS A 426 -10.70 24.51 -9.11
N GLY A 427 -10.54 24.87 -7.84
CA GLY A 427 -11.38 25.81 -7.12
C GLY A 427 -12.63 25.22 -6.48
N THR A 428 -12.90 23.92 -6.70
CA THR A 428 -14.01 23.20 -6.08
C THR A 428 -13.80 22.98 -4.58
N TYR A 429 -14.90 22.73 -3.87
CA TYR A 429 -14.87 22.35 -2.47
C TYR A 429 -15.15 20.85 -2.35
N LEU A 430 -14.30 20.16 -1.61
CA LEU A 430 -14.44 18.77 -1.24
C LEU A 430 -14.72 18.64 0.25
N TYR A 431 -15.25 17.50 0.66
CA TYR A 431 -15.52 17.15 2.04
C TYR A 431 -14.71 15.93 2.42
N ASN A 432 -13.95 16.02 3.51
CA ASN A 432 -13.23 14.87 4.05
C ASN A 432 -14.21 14.00 4.85
N SER A 433 -14.45 12.78 4.39
CA SER A 433 -15.43 11.86 4.98
C SER A 433 -15.12 11.49 6.44
N ARG A 434 -13.87 11.53 6.90
CA ARG A 434 -13.49 11.17 8.28
C ARG A 434 -13.67 12.32 9.25
N THR A 435 -13.40 13.54 8.82
CA THR A 435 -13.41 14.74 9.70
C THR A 435 -14.60 15.65 9.46
N ASP A 436 -15.40 15.40 8.43
CA ASP A 436 -16.49 16.24 7.90
C ASP A 436 -16.06 17.70 7.61
N LYS A 437 -14.76 17.92 7.45
CA LYS A 437 -14.20 19.23 7.14
C LYS A 437 -14.29 19.51 5.65
N LYS A 438 -14.78 20.71 5.34
CA LYS A 438 -14.80 21.25 3.97
C LYS A 438 -13.42 21.80 3.61
N VAL A 439 -12.87 21.34 2.49
CA VAL A 439 -11.56 21.74 1.97
C VAL A 439 -11.73 22.32 0.57
N ARG A 440 -11.07 23.44 0.28
CA ARG A 440 -11.05 24.02 -1.08
C ARG A 440 -9.82 23.52 -1.81
N ILE A 441 -9.95 23.17 -3.09
CA ILE A 441 -8.83 22.72 -3.93
C ILE A 441 -8.27 23.90 -4.71
N PRO A 442 -7.13 24.49 -4.31
CA PRO A 442 -6.60 25.69 -4.95
C PRO A 442 -5.91 25.40 -6.28
N ARG A 443 -5.24 24.25 -6.38
CA ARG A 443 -4.36 23.88 -7.48
C ARG A 443 -4.30 22.35 -7.59
N ILE A 444 -4.36 21.85 -8.81
CA ILE A 444 -4.23 20.44 -9.16
C ILE A 444 -3.03 20.32 -10.08
N VAL A 445 -2.17 19.35 -9.83
CA VAL A 445 -0.99 19.07 -10.66
C VAL A 445 -0.90 17.60 -11.00
N ARG A 446 -0.38 17.30 -12.19
CA ARG A 446 0.13 15.98 -12.55
C ARG A 446 1.64 15.96 -12.31
N MET A 447 2.10 14.90 -11.67
CA MET A 447 3.53 14.74 -11.34
C MET A 447 4.24 14.08 -12.51
N HIS A 448 5.24 14.79 -13.04
CA HIS A 448 6.13 14.34 -14.11
C HIS A 448 7.51 14.11 -13.54
N SER A 449 7.71 12.97 -12.87
CA SER A 449 8.90 12.74 -12.05
C SER A 449 9.08 13.91 -11.05
N ASN A 450 10.06 14.80 -11.26
CA ASN A 450 10.31 15.96 -10.38
C ASN A 450 9.70 17.28 -10.89
N GLU A 451 9.03 17.27 -12.03
CA GLU A 451 8.38 18.45 -12.63
C GLU A 451 6.87 18.40 -12.41
N MET A 452 6.25 19.58 -12.25
CA MET A 452 4.81 19.69 -11.97
C MET A 452 4.10 20.30 -13.18
N GLU A 453 3.11 19.61 -13.72
CA GLU A 453 2.22 20.14 -14.76
C GLU A 453 0.90 20.58 -14.12
N ASP A 454 0.54 21.85 -14.31
CA ASP A 454 -0.74 22.40 -13.87
C ASP A 454 -1.89 21.92 -14.74
N VAL A 455 -2.90 21.32 -14.10
CA VAL A 455 -4.13 20.89 -14.77
C VAL A 455 -5.36 21.54 -14.16
N ASN A 456 -6.37 21.84 -14.99
CA ASN A 456 -7.61 22.46 -14.53
C ASN A 456 -8.62 21.45 -13.99
N GLU A 457 -8.61 20.23 -14.53
CA GLU A 457 -9.50 19.14 -14.15
C GLU A 457 -8.84 17.78 -14.31
N VAL A 458 -9.30 16.81 -13.51
CA VAL A 458 -8.86 15.41 -13.52
C VAL A 458 -10.09 14.52 -13.42
N GLY A 459 -10.22 13.57 -14.34
CA GLY A 459 -11.39 12.69 -14.45
C GLY A 459 -11.27 11.39 -13.65
N ALA A 460 -12.34 10.62 -13.65
CA ALA A 460 -12.40 9.30 -13.03
C ALA A 460 -11.40 8.32 -13.67
N GLY A 461 -10.73 7.54 -12.84
CA GLY A 461 -9.69 6.58 -13.20
C GLY A 461 -8.27 7.16 -13.22
N GLU A 462 -8.08 8.45 -12.95
CA GLU A 462 -6.75 9.09 -12.96
C GLU A 462 -6.21 9.36 -11.55
N ILE A 463 -4.89 9.62 -11.49
CA ILE A 463 -4.16 10.01 -10.28
C ILE A 463 -3.66 11.45 -10.47
N CYS A 464 -3.80 12.27 -9.42
CA CYS A 464 -3.30 13.64 -9.41
C CYS A 464 -2.77 14.02 -8.03
N ALA A 465 -2.04 15.12 -7.94
CA ALA A 465 -1.67 15.72 -6.67
C ALA A 465 -2.34 17.09 -6.49
N VAL A 466 -2.74 17.40 -5.26
CA VAL A 466 -3.37 18.67 -4.89
C VAL A 466 -2.57 19.38 -3.80
N PHE A 467 -2.56 20.71 -3.85
CA PHE A 467 -1.87 21.55 -2.87
C PHE A 467 -2.80 22.02 -1.75
N GLY A 468 -2.25 22.15 -0.54
CA GLY A 468 -2.90 22.85 0.56
C GLY A 468 -4.11 22.13 1.14
N VAL A 469 -4.16 20.81 0.97
CA VAL A 469 -5.17 19.93 1.56
C VAL A 469 -4.55 19.28 2.80
N ASP A 470 -5.01 19.70 3.99
CA ASP A 470 -4.65 19.04 5.25
C ASP A 470 -5.51 17.78 5.43
N CYS A 471 -4.87 16.62 5.34
CA CYS A 471 -5.50 15.31 5.52
C CYS A 471 -4.48 14.28 5.98
N ALA A 472 -4.97 13.09 6.35
CA ALA A 472 -4.15 11.92 6.58
C ALA A 472 -4.16 11.00 5.35
N SER A 473 -3.11 10.21 5.18
CA SER A 473 -3.11 9.13 4.19
C SER A 473 -4.25 8.15 4.51
N GLY A 474 -5.01 7.77 3.49
CA GLY A 474 -6.23 6.95 3.61
C GLY A 474 -7.53 7.75 3.71
N ASP A 475 -7.49 9.08 3.81
CA ASP A 475 -8.71 9.90 3.85
C ASP A 475 -9.46 9.88 2.52
N THR A 476 -10.77 9.67 2.57
CA THR A 476 -11.67 9.76 1.40
C THR A 476 -12.28 11.15 1.31
N PHE A 477 -12.26 11.71 0.11
CA PHE A 477 -12.89 12.98 -0.24
C PHE A 477 -14.11 12.78 -1.14
N THR A 478 -15.19 13.49 -0.82
CA THR A 478 -16.42 13.52 -1.62
C THR A 478 -16.84 14.94 -1.96
N ASP A 479 -17.87 15.11 -2.79
CA ASP A 479 -18.50 16.40 -3.10
C ASP A 479 -19.39 16.94 -1.97
N GLY A 480 -19.58 16.17 -0.89
CA GLY A 480 -20.44 16.47 0.25
C GLY A 480 -21.88 16.00 0.11
N GLY A 481 -22.31 15.53 -1.07
CA GLY A 481 -23.61 14.92 -1.28
C GLY A 481 -23.64 13.42 -0.97
N LEU A 482 -22.50 12.74 -1.16
CA LEU A 482 -22.35 11.32 -0.87
C LEU A 482 -21.65 11.08 0.48
N PRO A 483 -22.28 10.38 1.45
CA PRO A 483 -21.67 9.98 2.71
C PRO A 483 -20.80 8.72 2.55
N TYR A 484 -20.00 8.67 1.50
CA TYR A 484 -19.16 7.51 1.17
C TYR A 484 -17.78 7.62 1.81
N THR A 485 -17.25 6.48 2.20
CA THR A 485 -15.87 6.34 2.69
C THR A 485 -15.24 5.09 2.10
N MET A 486 -13.98 5.15 1.71
CA MET A 486 -13.28 3.97 1.21
C MET A 486 -12.91 3.06 2.38
N SER A 487 -12.78 1.76 2.10
CA SER A 487 -12.27 0.80 3.08
C SER A 487 -10.88 1.21 3.59
N SER A 488 -10.66 1.03 4.90
CA SER A 488 -9.36 1.28 5.52
C SER A 488 -8.31 0.31 4.97
N MET A 489 -7.11 0.82 4.72
CA MET A 489 -5.94 0.00 4.43
C MET A 489 -5.57 -0.86 5.65
N PHE A 490 -4.98 -2.03 5.40
CA PHE A 490 -4.40 -2.84 6.47
C PHE A 490 -3.14 -2.14 6.97
N VAL A 491 -3.13 -1.75 8.25
CA VAL A 491 -1.97 -1.17 8.92
C VAL A 491 -1.41 -2.22 9.88
N PRO A 492 -0.22 -2.79 9.61
CA PRO A 492 0.43 -3.71 10.54
C PRO A 492 0.75 -3.01 11.87
N ASP A 493 0.78 -3.78 12.96
CA ASP A 493 1.24 -3.25 14.24
C ASP A 493 2.76 -3.05 14.25
N ALA A 494 3.19 -1.94 14.85
CA ALA A 494 4.60 -1.63 15.03
C ALA A 494 5.27 -2.68 15.95
N VAL A 495 6.40 -3.24 15.50
CA VAL A 495 7.12 -4.32 16.19
C VAL A 495 8.31 -3.83 17.01
N MET A 496 8.78 -2.61 16.75
CA MET A 496 9.96 -2.03 17.39
C MET A 496 9.66 -0.63 17.90
N SER A 497 10.25 -0.29 19.05
CA SER A 497 10.20 1.06 19.63
C SER A 497 11.59 1.58 19.97
N LEU A 498 11.78 2.89 19.89
CA LEU A 498 13.03 3.59 20.19
C LEU A 498 12.71 4.85 20.99
N SER A 499 13.41 5.10 22.09
CA SER A 499 13.33 6.42 22.72
C SER A 499 14.14 7.43 21.91
N ILE A 500 13.59 8.62 21.73
CA ILE A 500 14.21 9.67 20.93
C ILE A 500 14.09 11.01 21.65
N LYS A 501 15.17 11.78 21.64
CA LYS A 501 15.19 13.12 22.22
C LYS A 501 16.00 14.07 21.34
N PRO A 502 15.53 15.31 21.09
CA PRO A 502 16.35 16.32 20.42
C PRO A 502 17.58 16.62 21.28
N LYS A 503 18.75 16.65 20.65
CA LYS A 503 20.04 16.90 21.32
C LYS A 503 20.10 18.31 21.93
N ARG A 504 19.42 19.27 21.31
CA ARG A 504 19.30 20.65 21.79
C ARG A 504 17.84 20.96 22.13
N THR A 505 17.61 21.60 23.26
CA THR A 505 16.26 22.02 23.70
C THR A 505 15.60 23.01 22.72
N GLY A 506 16.40 23.83 22.04
CA GLY A 506 15.91 24.79 21.03
C GLY A 506 15.31 24.16 19.77
N ASP A 507 15.53 22.85 19.54
CA ASP A 507 14.98 22.15 18.38
C ASP A 507 13.62 21.48 18.67
N ALA A 508 13.06 21.67 19.88
CA ALA A 508 11.82 21.01 20.32
C ALA A 508 10.59 21.32 19.44
N ASP A 509 10.49 22.55 18.93
CA ASP A 509 9.38 22.94 18.05
C ASP A 509 9.45 22.23 16.69
N ASN A 510 10.66 22.15 16.11
CA ASN A 510 10.88 21.45 14.85
C ASN A 510 10.69 19.94 15.02
N PHE A 511 11.18 19.38 16.14
CA PHE A 511 10.95 17.99 16.52
C PHE A 511 9.45 17.67 16.60
N SER A 512 8.67 18.48 17.32
CA SER A 512 7.22 18.27 17.47
C SER A 512 6.46 18.39 16.16
N LYS A 513 6.85 19.34 15.29
CA LYS A 513 6.27 19.48 13.94
C LYS A 513 6.56 18.26 13.08
N ALA A 514 7.80 17.77 13.09
CA ALA A 514 8.21 16.61 12.31
C ALA A 514 7.52 15.32 12.77
N MET A 515 7.43 15.07 14.07
CA MET A 515 6.72 13.89 14.62
C MET A 515 5.26 13.84 14.18
N ASN A 516 4.54 14.97 14.31
CA ASN A 516 3.15 15.07 13.87
C ASN A 516 3.00 14.86 12.36
N ARG A 517 3.96 15.34 11.56
CA ARG A 517 3.96 15.11 10.11
C ARG A 517 4.17 13.64 9.79
N PHE A 518 5.23 13.02 10.30
CA PHE A 518 5.56 11.63 10.00
C PHE A 518 4.44 10.68 10.41
N GLN A 519 3.75 10.94 11.53
CA GLN A 519 2.59 10.15 11.95
C GLN A 519 1.37 10.30 11.01
N ARG A 520 1.20 11.44 10.33
CA ARG A 520 0.15 11.62 9.31
C ARG A 520 0.54 10.99 7.97
N GLU A 521 1.84 11.02 7.66
CA GLU A 521 2.43 10.47 6.44
C GLU A 521 2.44 8.94 6.47
N ASP A 522 2.67 8.33 7.63
CA ASP A 522 2.77 6.88 7.82
C ASP A 522 2.05 6.41 9.10
N PRO A 523 0.95 5.66 8.99
CA PRO A 523 0.18 5.19 10.15
C PRO A 523 0.90 4.10 10.97
N THR A 524 1.96 3.48 10.46
CA THR A 524 2.79 2.53 11.22
C THR A 524 3.79 3.24 12.12
N PHE A 525 4.13 4.50 11.82
CA PHE A 525 4.98 5.33 12.65
C PHE A 525 4.17 5.95 13.79
N ARG A 526 4.28 5.36 14.99
CA ARG A 526 3.53 5.81 16.18
C ARG A 526 4.44 6.56 17.13
N VAL A 527 4.00 7.74 17.58
CA VAL A 527 4.71 8.54 18.58
C VAL A 527 3.85 8.62 19.82
N HIS A 528 4.43 8.34 20.98
CA HIS A 528 3.79 8.58 22.27
C HIS A 528 4.83 9.04 23.29
N VAL A 529 4.36 9.76 24.31
CA VAL A 529 5.19 10.10 25.46
C VAL A 529 4.88 9.09 26.55
N ASP A 530 5.92 8.43 27.06
CA ASP A 530 5.77 7.51 28.18
C ASP A 530 5.44 8.32 29.43
N ALA A 531 4.28 8.05 30.04
CA ALA A 531 3.79 8.83 31.18
C ALA A 531 4.63 8.65 32.46
N GLU A 532 5.53 7.67 32.50
CA GLU A 532 6.36 7.37 33.67
C GLU A 532 7.82 7.81 33.50
N SER A 533 8.41 7.70 32.31
CA SER A 533 9.76 8.19 32.02
C SER A 533 9.79 9.61 31.47
N GLU A 534 8.64 10.14 31.04
CA GLU A 534 8.50 11.40 30.30
C GLU A 534 9.34 11.44 29.00
N GLU A 535 9.79 10.27 28.53
CA GLU A 535 10.53 10.15 27.28
C GLU A 535 9.58 10.03 26.10
N THR A 536 9.97 10.62 24.97
CA THR A 536 9.26 10.40 23.70
C THR A 536 9.71 9.08 23.09
N ILE A 537 8.76 8.19 22.84
CA ILE A 537 8.98 6.89 22.22
C ILE A 537 8.37 6.89 20.82
N ILE A 538 9.20 6.56 19.83
CA ILE A 538 8.77 6.31 18.45
C ILE A 538 8.70 4.80 18.22
N SER A 539 7.68 4.34 17.51
CA SER A 539 7.49 2.92 17.17
C SER A 539 7.29 2.76 15.67
N GLY A 540 7.80 1.66 15.11
CA GLY A 540 7.75 1.38 13.69
C GLY A 540 7.98 -0.09 13.35
N MET A 541 8.15 -0.37 12.05
CA MET A 541 8.21 -1.72 11.49
C MET A 541 9.56 -2.43 11.64
N GLY A 542 10.64 -1.70 11.90
CA GLY A 542 11.98 -2.28 11.97
C GLY A 542 13.06 -1.25 12.30
N GLU A 543 14.30 -1.73 12.37
CA GLU A 543 15.46 -0.89 12.72
C GLU A 543 15.75 0.14 11.63
N LEU A 544 15.76 -0.30 10.37
CA LEU A 544 16.00 0.58 9.23
C LEU A 544 14.88 1.61 9.10
N HIS A 545 13.62 1.22 9.35
CA HIS A 545 12.48 2.12 9.40
C HIS A 545 12.74 3.31 10.33
N LEU A 546 13.09 3.03 11.59
CA LEU A 546 13.32 4.05 12.59
C LEU A 546 14.59 4.86 12.32
N GLU A 547 15.67 4.22 11.85
CA GLU A 547 16.92 4.91 11.43
C GLU A 547 16.64 5.96 10.35
N VAL A 548 15.82 5.61 9.36
CA VAL A 548 15.42 6.50 8.27
C VAL A 548 14.66 7.72 8.79
N TYR A 549 13.69 7.54 9.70
CA TYR A 549 12.98 8.69 10.29
C TYR A 549 13.88 9.58 11.15
N VAL A 550 14.83 9.00 11.89
CA VAL A 550 15.83 9.76 12.65
C VAL A 550 16.72 10.58 11.71
N GLU A 551 17.14 10.01 10.58
CA GLU A 551 17.95 10.73 9.60
C GLU A 551 17.14 11.80 8.85
N ARG A 552 15.85 11.56 8.57
CA ARG A 552 14.92 12.56 8.02
C ARG A 552 14.78 13.76 8.96
N LEU A 553 14.68 13.56 10.29
CA LEU A 553 14.68 14.66 11.27
C LEU A 553 15.93 15.53 11.15
N LYS A 554 17.10 14.88 11.00
CA LYS A 554 18.37 15.56 10.89
C LYS A 554 18.50 16.35 9.59
N ARG A 555 18.06 15.79 8.45
CA ARG A 555 18.21 16.43 7.13
C ARG A 555 17.11 17.43 6.82
N GLU A 556 15.85 17.05 7.00
CA GLU A 556 14.68 17.89 6.64
C GLU A 556 14.44 18.98 7.68
N TYR A 557 14.54 18.65 8.97
CA TYR A 557 14.23 19.57 10.08
C TYR A 557 15.46 20.11 10.81
N LYS A 558 16.67 19.77 10.34
CA LYS A 558 17.95 20.18 10.95
C LYS A 558 18.02 19.88 12.46
N THR A 559 17.34 18.81 12.87
CA THR A 559 17.14 18.45 14.28
C THR A 559 17.91 17.17 14.58
N GLU A 560 19.11 17.31 15.16
CA GLU A 560 19.87 16.16 15.63
C GLU A 560 19.18 15.54 16.85
N CYS A 561 18.94 14.23 16.79
CA CYS A 561 18.34 13.48 17.88
C CYS A 561 19.32 12.46 18.45
N VAL A 562 19.23 12.25 19.76
CA VAL A 562 19.87 11.12 20.44
C VAL A 562 18.83 10.03 20.60
N THR A 563 19.20 8.81 20.23
CA THR A 563 18.34 7.64 20.32
C THR A 563 18.77 6.75 21.48
N GLY A 564 17.80 6.20 22.21
CA GLY A 564 18.04 5.19 23.24
C GLY A 564 18.20 3.79 22.63
N GLN A 565 18.27 2.78 23.49
CA GLN A 565 18.28 1.40 23.00
C GLN A 565 16.90 1.02 22.46
N PRO A 566 16.83 0.31 21.32
CA PRO A 566 15.61 -0.32 20.84
C PRO A 566 14.96 -1.18 21.92
N ARG A 567 13.63 -1.04 22.06
CA ARG A 567 12.80 -1.90 22.90
C ARG A 567 11.92 -2.75 22.00
N VAL A 568 11.87 -4.04 22.31
CA VAL A 568 10.99 -5.00 21.63
C VAL A 568 9.59 -4.88 22.21
N ALA A 569 8.58 -4.90 21.33
CA ALA A 569 7.18 -4.86 21.75
C ALA A 569 6.72 -6.25 22.24
N TYR A 570 7.13 -6.62 23.46
CA TYR A 570 6.64 -7.83 24.14
C TYR A 570 5.13 -7.77 24.38
N ARG A 571 4.53 -8.94 24.59
CA ARG A 571 3.13 -9.10 25.03
C ARG A 571 3.07 -10.00 26.25
N GLU A 572 1.93 -10.04 26.89
CA GLU A 572 1.69 -10.92 28.03
C GLU A 572 0.48 -11.82 27.72
N THR A 573 0.46 -13.04 28.25
CA THR A 573 -0.70 -13.94 28.12
C THR A 573 -0.78 -14.90 29.30
N ILE A 574 -1.82 -15.72 29.35
CA ILE A 574 -2.03 -16.77 30.34
C ILE A 574 -1.93 -18.15 29.68
N SER A 575 -1.58 -19.18 30.45
CA SER A 575 -1.34 -20.55 29.93
C SER A 575 -2.43 -21.54 30.31
N ARG A 576 -3.19 -21.26 31.37
CA ARG A 576 -4.20 -22.17 31.92
C ARG A 576 -5.35 -21.40 32.55
N ARG A 577 -6.44 -22.11 32.81
CA ARG A 577 -7.58 -21.57 33.54
C ARG A 577 -7.24 -21.30 35.01
N ALA A 578 -7.71 -20.17 35.55
CA ALA A 578 -7.71 -19.89 36.98
C ALA A 578 -9.02 -19.21 37.39
N ASP A 579 -9.62 -19.70 38.48
CA ASP A 579 -10.81 -19.09 39.07
C ASP A 579 -10.42 -17.91 39.96
N PHE A 580 -11.30 -16.91 40.07
CA PHE A 580 -11.09 -15.75 40.93
C PHE A 580 -12.36 -15.36 41.67
N ASP A 581 -12.17 -14.84 42.87
CA ASP A 581 -13.20 -14.18 43.68
C ASP A 581 -12.54 -12.97 44.35
N TYR A 582 -12.98 -11.78 43.94
CA TYR A 582 -12.42 -10.52 44.42
C TYR A 582 -13.52 -9.62 44.98
N LEU A 583 -13.32 -9.20 46.22
CA LEU A 583 -14.18 -8.24 46.91
C LEU A 583 -13.43 -6.92 47.12
N LEU A 584 -13.88 -5.87 46.44
CA LEU A 584 -13.51 -4.50 46.72
C LEU A 584 -14.44 -3.96 47.80
N LYS A 585 -13.87 -3.60 48.96
CA LYS A 585 -14.59 -2.92 50.05
C LYS A 585 -13.73 -1.81 50.64
N ARG A 586 -14.08 -0.54 50.40
CA ARG A 586 -13.43 0.64 50.98
C ARG A 586 -14.48 1.58 51.56
N GLN A 587 -14.27 2.01 52.80
CA GLN A 587 -15.16 2.97 53.46
C GLN A 587 -14.34 3.90 54.35
N SER A 588 -14.17 5.15 53.93
CA SER A 588 -13.43 6.21 54.64
C SER A 588 -14.33 7.36 55.14
N GLY A 589 -15.66 7.21 55.00
CA GLY A 589 -16.69 8.17 55.42
C GLY A 589 -17.47 8.72 54.21
N GLY A 590 -18.80 8.53 54.17
CA GLY A 590 -19.65 8.78 52.99
C GLY A 590 -19.97 7.50 52.18
N PRO A 591 -20.55 7.61 50.97
CA PRO A 591 -20.73 6.46 50.06
C PRO A 591 -19.38 5.79 49.82
N GLY A 592 -19.30 4.48 50.09
CA GLY A 592 -18.07 3.70 49.93
C GLY A 592 -17.90 3.12 48.53
N ASP A 593 -16.83 2.34 48.34
CA ASP A 593 -16.70 1.45 47.17
C ASP A 593 -17.01 0.01 47.60
N PHE A 594 -18.02 -0.60 47.00
CA PHE A 594 -18.37 -2.00 47.14
C PHE A 594 -18.60 -2.66 45.79
N ALA A 595 -17.82 -3.70 45.48
CA ALA A 595 -18.06 -4.58 44.35
C ALA A 595 -17.41 -5.95 44.59
N ARG A 596 -18.18 -7.04 44.48
CA ARG A 596 -17.64 -8.39 44.40
C ARG A 596 -17.79 -8.91 42.98
N VAL A 597 -16.70 -9.43 42.42
CA VAL A 597 -16.66 -10.05 41.10
C VAL A 597 -16.01 -11.42 41.22
N ALA A 598 -16.71 -12.46 40.75
CA ALA A 598 -16.24 -13.83 40.76
C ALA A 598 -16.45 -14.49 39.39
N GLY A 599 -15.56 -15.42 39.06
CA GLY A 599 -15.50 -16.01 37.74
C GLY A 599 -14.20 -16.74 37.50
N TYR A 600 -13.77 -16.81 36.24
CA TYR A 600 -12.50 -17.40 35.86
C TYR A 600 -11.89 -16.72 34.63
N ILE A 601 -10.58 -16.81 34.53
CA ILE A 601 -9.82 -16.45 33.33
C ILE A 601 -9.23 -17.70 32.71
N GLU A 602 -9.16 -17.76 31.39
CA GLU A 602 -8.57 -18.87 30.63
C GLU A 602 -7.98 -18.38 29.29
N PRO A 603 -7.03 -19.12 28.69
CA PRO A 603 -6.53 -18.80 27.36
C PRO A 603 -7.68 -18.79 26.35
N ASN A 604 -7.68 -17.80 25.46
CA ASN A 604 -8.65 -17.71 24.38
C ASN A 604 -8.26 -18.63 23.22
N ASP A 605 -9.25 -19.22 22.54
CA ASP A 605 -9.03 -20.05 21.34
C ASP A 605 -8.35 -19.26 20.21
N LYS A 606 -8.58 -17.94 20.19
CA LYS A 606 -7.87 -16.98 19.34
C LYS A 606 -6.73 -16.31 20.13
N PRO A 607 -5.45 -16.65 19.87
CA PRO A 607 -4.33 -16.20 20.69
C PRO A 607 -4.06 -14.68 20.69
N GLU A 608 -4.58 -13.95 19.70
CA GLU A 608 -4.35 -12.51 19.53
C GLU A 608 -5.49 -11.63 20.07
N GLU A 609 -6.66 -12.22 20.32
CA GLU A 609 -7.86 -11.50 20.75
C GLU A 609 -8.11 -11.73 22.24
N ASN A 610 -8.47 -10.68 22.96
CA ASN A 610 -9.01 -10.81 24.31
C ASN A 610 -10.53 -10.88 24.25
N HIS A 611 -11.14 -11.69 25.11
CA HIS A 611 -12.58 -11.87 25.11
C HIS A 611 -13.16 -11.73 26.51
N TYR A 612 -14.24 -10.98 26.63
CA TYR A 612 -14.99 -10.81 27.86
C TYR A 612 -16.39 -11.38 27.68
N GLU A 613 -16.82 -12.21 28.63
CA GLU A 613 -18.15 -12.81 28.64
C GLU A 613 -18.78 -12.68 30.03
N SER A 614 -20.08 -12.36 30.08
CA SER A 614 -20.86 -12.39 31.32
C SER A 614 -21.83 -13.57 31.29
N GLN A 615 -21.76 -14.40 32.32
CA GLN A 615 -22.65 -15.53 32.57
C GLN A 615 -23.40 -15.37 33.90
N VAL A 616 -23.59 -14.12 34.36
CA VAL A 616 -24.28 -13.83 35.62
C VAL A 616 -25.76 -14.19 35.50
N VAL A 617 -26.22 -15.11 36.35
CA VAL A 617 -27.63 -15.54 36.43
C VAL A 617 -28.31 -14.87 37.62
N GLY A 618 -29.59 -14.50 37.51
CA GLY A 618 -30.39 -14.04 38.65
C GLY A 618 -30.18 -12.59 39.09
N GLY A 619 -29.47 -11.76 38.31
CA GLY A 619 -29.37 -10.32 38.54
C GLY A 619 -28.47 -9.91 39.71
N HIS A 620 -27.57 -10.78 40.17
CA HIS A 620 -26.60 -10.50 41.24
C HIS A 620 -25.67 -9.32 40.94
N ILE A 621 -25.41 -9.07 39.66
CA ILE A 621 -24.82 -7.84 39.15
C ILE A 621 -25.80 -7.26 38.10
N PRO A 622 -26.35 -6.04 38.30
CA PRO A 622 -27.13 -5.32 37.29
C PRO A 622 -26.37 -5.14 35.96
N ASP A 623 -27.07 -5.23 34.83
CA ASP A 623 -26.50 -5.09 33.47
C ASP A 623 -25.68 -3.81 33.26
N LYS A 624 -26.12 -2.74 33.92
CA LYS A 624 -25.38 -1.45 34.02
C LYS A 624 -23.91 -1.68 34.40
N PHE A 625 -23.65 -2.45 35.45
CA PHE A 625 -22.30 -2.65 35.99
C PHE A 625 -21.49 -3.69 35.20
N LEU A 626 -22.14 -4.59 34.46
CA LEU A 626 -21.44 -5.53 33.57
C LEU A 626 -20.69 -4.80 32.45
N SER A 627 -21.23 -3.68 31.96
CA SER A 627 -20.52 -2.82 31.00
C SER A 627 -19.25 -2.17 31.61
N ALA A 628 -19.27 -1.89 32.91
CA ALA A 628 -18.13 -1.35 33.63
C ALA A 628 -17.07 -2.41 33.92
N CYS A 629 -17.48 -3.66 34.16
CA CYS A 629 -16.60 -4.83 34.21
C CYS A 629 -15.90 -5.08 32.87
N ALA A 630 -16.62 -5.04 31.75
CA ALA A 630 -16.03 -5.18 30.42
C ALA A 630 -14.92 -4.13 30.19
N LYS A 631 -15.20 -2.85 30.47
CA LYS A 631 -14.19 -1.77 30.44
C LYS A 631 -13.03 -2.02 31.42
N GLY A 632 -13.31 -2.61 32.58
CA GLY A 632 -12.29 -2.92 33.60
C GLY A 632 -11.32 -3.99 33.11
N PHE A 633 -11.85 -5.01 32.41
CA PHE A 633 -11.05 -6.02 31.74
C PHE A 633 -10.20 -5.43 30.61
N GLU A 634 -10.79 -4.59 29.74
CA GLU A 634 -10.05 -3.90 28.66
C GLU A 634 -8.84 -3.13 29.21
N ILE A 635 -9.05 -2.31 30.26
CA ILE A 635 -7.98 -1.55 30.93
C ILE A 635 -6.93 -2.48 31.54
N ALA A 636 -7.35 -3.60 32.14
CA ALA A 636 -6.42 -4.58 32.72
C ALA A 636 -5.56 -5.26 31.64
N CYS A 637 -6.09 -5.41 30.42
CA CYS A 637 -5.36 -5.95 29.28
C CYS A 637 -4.42 -4.93 28.61
N GLU A 638 -4.60 -3.62 28.81
CA GLU A 638 -3.68 -2.60 28.27
C GLU A 638 -2.30 -2.64 28.95
N LYS A 639 -2.28 -2.84 30.27
CA LYS A 639 -1.05 -2.92 31.08
C LYS A 639 -1.01 -4.22 31.88
N GLY A 640 -0.27 -5.18 31.35
CA GLY A 640 -0.11 -6.52 31.93
C GLY A 640 0.65 -6.52 33.27
N PRO A 641 0.42 -7.51 34.15
CA PRO A 641 1.01 -7.51 35.49
C PRO A 641 2.51 -7.83 35.55
N LEU A 642 3.09 -8.45 34.53
CA LEU A 642 4.49 -8.90 34.55
C LEU A 642 5.47 -7.82 34.10
N LEU A 643 5.19 -7.17 32.98
CA LEU A 643 6.07 -6.19 32.33
C LEU A 643 5.36 -4.85 32.04
N GLY A 644 4.06 -4.74 32.34
CA GLY A 644 3.27 -3.58 31.94
C GLY A 644 2.95 -3.54 30.44
N HIS A 645 3.16 -4.64 29.71
CA HIS A 645 2.87 -4.74 28.29
C HIS A 645 1.44 -5.23 28.03
N ARG A 646 0.92 -4.97 26.83
CA ARG A 646 -0.43 -5.38 26.45
C ARG A 646 -0.59 -6.89 26.58
N VAL A 647 -1.65 -7.31 27.25
CA VAL A 647 -2.08 -8.71 27.35
C VAL A 647 -2.86 -9.09 26.09
N ILE A 648 -2.61 -10.28 25.55
CA ILE A 648 -3.34 -10.86 24.42
C ILE A 648 -3.78 -12.29 24.74
N GLY A 649 -4.77 -12.81 24.01
CA GLY A 649 -5.20 -14.20 24.11
C GLY A 649 -5.81 -14.58 25.45
N SER A 650 -6.38 -13.62 26.20
CA SER A 650 -7.03 -13.87 27.48
C SER A 650 -8.55 -13.81 27.36
N LYS A 651 -9.24 -14.83 27.88
CA LYS A 651 -10.69 -14.86 28.04
C LYS A 651 -11.05 -14.68 29.52
N MET A 652 -11.89 -13.70 29.85
CA MET A 652 -12.41 -13.48 31.21
C MET A 652 -13.92 -13.68 31.24
N ILE A 653 -14.38 -14.57 32.12
CA ILE A 653 -15.78 -14.88 32.31
C ILE A 653 -16.18 -14.50 33.73
N ILE A 654 -17.17 -13.63 33.86
CA ILE A 654 -17.79 -13.29 35.15
C ILE A 654 -19.11 -14.06 35.27
N ASN A 655 -19.23 -14.91 36.29
CA ASN A 655 -20.41 -15.75 36.50
C ASN A 655 -21.15 -15.46 37.82
N ASP A 656 -20.50 -14.81 38.79
CA ASP A 656 -21.10 -14.44 40.07
C ASP A 656 -20.56 -13.08 40.55
N GLY A 657 -21.28 -12.45 41.47
CA GLY A 657 -20.86 -11.20 42.08
C GLY A 657 -21.86 -10.69 43.11
N GLN A 658 -21.54 -9.55 43.72
CA GLN A 658 -22.41 -8.92 44.70
C GLN A 658 -22.35 -7.40 44.60
N THR A 659 -23.51 -6.78 44.75
CA THR A 659 -23.69 -5.33 44.86
C THR A 659 -24.09 -4.91 46.27
N HIS A 660 -23.83 -3.65 46.60
CA HIS A 660 -24.39 -2.96 47.75
C HIS A 660 -25.21 -1.77 47.26
N VAL A 661 -26.34 -1.50 47.92
CA VAL A 661 -27.36 -0.54 47.44
C VAL A 661 -26.81 0.90 47.36
N THR A 662 -25.94 1.29 48.28
CA THR A 662 -25.42 2.67 48.36
C THR A 662 -23.98 2.82 47.91
N ASP A 663 -23.19 1.73 47.93
CA ASP A 663 -21.73 1.79 47.79
C ASP A 663 -21.24 1.15 46.48
N SER A 664 -22.14 0.56 45.67
CA SER A 664 -21.79 0.05 44.35
C SER A 664 -21.92 1.11 43.26
N SER A 665 -20.83 1.28 42.51
CA SER A 665 -20.72 2.22 41.40
C SER A 665 -20.03 1.56 40.20
N ASP A 666 -20.16 2.18 39.02
CA ASP A 666 -19.47 1.74 37.80
C ASP A 666 -17.94 1.72 38.04
N TYR A 667 -17.43 2.72 38.78
CA TYR A 667 -16.03 2.79 39.17
C TYR A 667 -15.61 1.61 40.05
N ALA A 668 -16.42 1.25 41.05
CA ALA A 668 -16.11 0.14 41.95
C ALA A 668 -16.04 -1.20 41.20
N PHE A 669 -16.98 -1.49 40.30
CA PHE A 669 -16.97 -2.72 39.49
C PHE A 669 -15.82 -2.74 38.46
N ASN A 670 -15.52 -1.59 37.84
CA ASN A 670 -14.38 -1.46 36.96
C ASN A 670 -13.06 -1.76 37.69
N LEU A 671 -12.86 -1.15 38.87
CA LEU A 671 -11.65 -1.35 39.68
C LEU A 671 -11.57 -2.77 40.26
N ALA A 672 -12.68 -3.33 40.74
CA ALA A 672 -12.73 -4.71 41.23
C ALA A 672 -12.35 -5.70 40.14
N THR A 673 -12.81 -5.48 38.90
CA THR A 673 -12.46 -6.34 37.75
C THR A 673 -10.97 -6.26 37.42
N GLN A 674 -10.37 -5.06 37.41
CA GLN A 674 -8.93 -4.90 37.19
C GLN A 674 -8.10 -5.63 38.26
N MET A 675 -8.52 -5.56 39.53
CA MET A 675 -7.81 -6.20 40.63
C MET A 675 -8.01 -7.72 40.63
N ALA A 676 -9.21 -8.19 40.28
CA ALA A 676 -9.49 -9.61 40.09
C ALA A 676 -8.58 -10.20 39.01
N PHE A 677 -8.49 -9.53 37.86
CA PHE A 677 -7.61 -9.93 36.76
C PHE A 677 -6.14 -9.99 37.20
N ARG A 678 -5.62 -8.94 37.85
CA ARG A 678 -4.23 -8.90 38.34
C ARG A 678 -3.91 -10.01 39.34
N LYS A 679 -4.88 -10.38 40.20
CA LYS A 679 -4.71 -11.46 41.18
C LYS A 679 -4.74 -12.84 40.52
N ALA A 680 -5.62 -13.02 39.54
CA ALA A 680 -5.79 -14.29 38.83
C ALA A 680 -4.65 -14.56 37.83
N PHE A 681 -4.04 -13.51 37.27
CA PHE A 681 -3.05 -13.62 36.19
C PHE A 681 -1.84 -14.52 36.52
N PRO A 682 -1.19 -14.44 37.71
CA PRO A 682 -0.12 -15.37 38.09
C PRO A 682 -0.63 -16.81 38.29
N GLU A 683 -1.84 -16.97 38.84
CA GLU A 683 -2.45 -18.28 39.08
C GLU A 683 -2.79 -19.00 37.75
N ALA A 684 -3.20 -18.22 36.74
CA ALA A 684 -3.42 -18.64 35.35
C ALA A 684 -2.12 -18.92 34.57
N GLY A 685 -0.96 -18.87 35.24
CA GLY A 685 0.34 -19.13 34.64
C GLY A 685 0.71 -18.06 33.62
N GLY A 686 0.70 -16.80 34.05
CA GLY A 686 1.10 -15.64 33.25
C GLY A 686 2.50 -15.79 32.64
N GLN A 687 2.62 -15.51 31.35
CA GLN A 687 3.81 -15.68 30.55
C GLN A 687 4.05 -14.48 29.65
N VAL A 688 5.32 -14.16 29.42
CA VAL A 688 5.74 -13.12 28.49
C VAL A 688 5.86 -13.73 27.10
N LEU A 689 5.28 -13.07 26.12
CA LEU A 689 5.40 -13.43 24.71
C LEU A 689 6.39 -12.50 24.04
N GLU A 690 7.29 -13.07 23.24
CA GLU A 690 8.18 -12.35 22.35
C GLU A 690 7.70 -12.44 20.89
N PRO A 691 7.92 -11.39 20.09
CA PRO A 691 7.62 -11.44 18.67
C PRO A 691 8.69 -12.29 17.95
N LEU A 692 8.25 -13.37 17.31
CA LEU A 692 9.07 -14.15 16.41
C LEU A 692 8.99 -13.59 15.00
N MET A 693 10.16 -13.51 14.36
CA MET A 693 10.35 -13.05 13.02
C MET A 693 10.65 -14.24 12.11
N LYS A 694 9.82 -14.43 11.09
CA LYS A 694 10.10 -15.39 10.02
C LYS A 694 11.23 -14.83 9.18
N THR A 695 12.39 -15.42 9.35
CA THR A 695 13.66 -14.99 8.78
C THR A 695 14.04 -15.91 7.62
N THR A 696 14.23 -15.34 6.44
CA THR A 696 14.73 -16.05 5.26
C THR A 696 16.13 -15.53 4.94
N ILE A 697 17.12 -16.40 4.93
CA ILE A 697 18.52 -16.04 4.69
C ILE A 697 18.96 -16.74 3.42
N THR A 698 19.52 -16.00 2.47
CA THR A 698 20.08 -16.54 1.23
C THR A 698 21.57 -16.18 1.15
N ALA A 699 22.42 -17.16 0.87
CA ALA A 699 23.85 -16.95 0.68
C ALA A 699 24.45 -18.08 -0.18
N PRO A 700 25.68 -17.92 -0.70
CA PRO A 700 26.38 -19.01 -1.38
C PRO A 700 26.53 -20.27 -0.52
N ASN A 701 26.49 -21.44 -1.16
CA ASN A 701 26.58 -22.76 -0.50
C ASN A 701 27.80 -22.91 0.44
N GLU A 702 28.92 -22.23 0.13
CA GLU A 702 30.15 -22.24 0.94
C GLU A 702 29.94 -21.71 2.39
N PHE A 703 28.91 -20.91 2.63
CA PHE A 703 28.63 -20.31 3.95
C PHE A 703 27.48 -20.97 4.73
N GLN A 704 26.90 -22.06 4.20
CA GLN A 704 25.80 -22.78 4.84
C GLN A 704 26.08 -23.10 6.32
N GLY A 705 27.26 -23.66 6.62
CA GLY A 705 27.65 -24.03 7.99
C GLY A 705 27.72 -22.83 8.94
N ASN A 706 28.23 -21.69 8.45
CA ASN A 706 28.34 -20.47 9.25
C ASN A 706 26.95 -19.89 9.57
N ILE A 707 26.02 -19.92 8.60
CA ILE A 707 24.65 -19.42 8.79
C ILE A 707 23.89 -20.31 9.79
N LEU A 708 23.96 -21.63 9.64
CA LEU A 708 23.32 -22.56 10.58
C LEU A 708 23.85 -22.38 12.01
N MET A 709 25.17 -22.20 12.16
CA MET A 709 25.77 -21.92 13.47
C MET A 709 25.27 -20.58 14.05
N LEU A 710 25.18 -19.54 13.22
CA LEU A 710 24.74 -18.22 13.64
C LEU A 710 23.27 -18.24 14.11
N MET A 711 22.40 -18.96 13.40
CA MET A 711 20.98 -19.08 13.74
C MET A 711 20.75 -19.96 14.97
N ASN A 712 21.51 -21.05 15.12
CA ASN A 712 21.48 -21.86 16.33
C ASN A 712 21.92 -21.07 17.57
N LYS A 713 22.96 -20.22 17.44
CA LYS A 713 23.42 -19.34 18.53
C LYS A 713 22.35 -18.33 18.96
N ARG A 714 21.41 -18.02 18.08
CA ARG A 714 20.29 -17.11 18.31
C ARG A 714 18.99 -17.83 18.69
N ASN A 715 19.06 -19.13 18.98
CA ASN A 715 17.92 -19.98 19.32
C ASN A 715 16.80 -19.94 18.26
N ALA A 716 17.16 -19.79 16.99
CA ALA A 716 16.18 -19.81 15.91
C ALA A 716 15.64 -21.23 15.69
N THR A 717 14.34 -21.33 15.41
CA THR A 717 13.69 -22.57 15.01
C THR A 717 13.74 -22.69 13.49
N ILE A 718 14.54 -23.62 12.98
CA ILE A 718 14.69 -23.84 11.55
C ILE A 718 13.51 -24.66 11.04
N HIS A 719 12.82 -24.13 10.04
CA HIS A 719 11.68 -24.78 9.40
C HIS A 719 12.08 -25.52 8.14
N ASP A 720 12.85 -24.84 7.29
CA ASP A 720 13.19 -25.37 5.98
C ASP A 720 14.58 -24.91 5.54
N THR A 721 15.21 -25.72 4.70
CA THR A 721 16.54 -25.49 4.16
C THR A 721 16.57 -25.92 2.70
N GLU A 722 16.58 -24.95 1.79
CA GLU A 722 16.67 -25.18 0.34
C GLU A 722 18.14 -25.04 -0.10
N ILE A 723 18.70 -26.10 -0.67
CA ILE A 723 20.06 -26.10 -1.23
C ILE A 723 19.93 -26.11 -2.76
N GLY A 724 20.19 -24.97 -3.37
CA GLY A 724 20.31 -24.81 -4.81
C GLY A 724 21.71 -25.18 -5.32
N SER A 725 21.93 -25.06 -6.63
CA SER A 725 23.21 -25.40 -7.26
C SER A 725 24.36 -24.50 -6.79
N GLU A 726 24.08 -23.22 -6.53
CA GLU A 726 25.08 -22.22 -6.10
C GLU A 726 24.68 -21.50 -4.81
N ASP A 727 23.39 -21.48 -4.49
CA ASP A 727 22.79 -20.73 -3.39
C ASP A 727 22.12 -21.65 -2.35
N PHE A 728 22.23 -21.23 -1.10
CA PHE A 728 21.62 -21.84 0.07
C PHE A 728 20.59 -20.87 0.63
N THR A 729 19.35 -21.33 0.80
CA THR A 729 18.28 -20.56 1.45
C THR A 729 17.81 -21.25 2.73
N LEU A 730 17.87 -20.55 3.85
CA LEU A 730 17.38 -21.01 5.16
C LEU A 730 16.13 -20.25 5.55
N ILE A 731 15.06 -20.96 5.93
CA ILE A 731 13.84 -20.37 6.47
C ILE A 731 13.69 -20.80 7.93
N CYS A 732 13.60 -19.83 8.83
CA CYS A 732 13.52 -20.08 10.27
C CYS A 732 12.70 -19.00 10.98
N ASP A 733 12.18 -19.29 12.17
CA ASP A 733 11.64 -18.29 13.08
C ASP A 733 12.70 -17.92 14.12
N CYS A 734 12.95 -16.63 14.33
CA CYS A 734 13.91 -16.12 15.30
C CYS A 734 13.31 -14.96 16.08
N SER A 735 13.62 -14.86 17.37
CA SER A 735 13.19 -13.73 18.21
C SER A 735 13.71 -12.40 17.67
N LEU A 736 12.85 -11.38 17.59
CA LEU A 736 13.27 -10.02 17.19
C LEU A 736 14.37 -9.47 18.10
N ASN A 737 14.32 -9.79 19.41
CA ASN A 737 15.36 -9.40 20.37
C ASN A 737 16.72 -10.02 19.99
N ALA A 738 16.68 -11.27 19.54
CA ALA A 738 17.84 -11.97 19.04
C ALA A 738 18.20 -11.60 17.59
N MET A 739 17.54 -10.63 16.94
CA MET A 739 17.90 -10.17 15.59
C MET A 739 18.63 -8.83 15.57
N PHE A 740 18.78 -8.16 16.71
CA PHE A 740 19.56 -6.92 16.79
C PHE A 740 21.01 -7.13 16.35
N GLY A 741 21.48 -6.24 15.47
CA GLY A 741 22.82 -6.31 14.87
C GLY A 741 23.07 -7.54 13.98
N PHE A 742 22.01 -8.27 13.59
CA PHE A 742 22.15 -9.49 12.78
C PHE A 742 22.79 -9.22 11.41
N SER A 743 22.40 -8.14 10.72
CA SER A 743 22.95 -7.74 9.41
C SER A 743 24.48 -7.72 9.39
N SER A 744 25.10 -7.06 10.37
CA SER A 744 26.56 -6.94 10.47
C SER A 744 27.23 -8.30 10.71
N GLN A 745 26.61 -9.16 11.52
CA GLN A 745 27.13 -10.50 11.80
C GLN A 745 26.96 -11.45 10.62
N LEU A 746 25.82 -11.38 9.91
CA LEU A 746 25.58 -12.15 8.70
C LEU A 746 26.63 -11.78 7.65
N ARG A 747 26.82 -10.49 7.38
CA ARG A 747 27.85 -10.03 6.43
C ARG A 747 29.25 -10.50 6.82
N ALA A 748 29.61 -10.47 8.10
CA ALA A 748 30.89 -11.00 8.55
C ALA A 748 31.00 -12.52 8.31
N ALA A 749 29.94 -13.27 8.59
CA ALA A 749 29.89 -14.73 8.43
C ALA A 749 29.88 -15.20 6.97
N THR A 750 29.41 -14.36 6.04
CA THR A 750 29.24 -14.67 4.62
C THR A 750 30.13 -13.83 3.70
N GLN A 751 31.14 -13.14 4.24
CA GLN A 751 32.01 -12.21 3.50
C GLN A 751 31.23 -11.16 2.68
N GLY A 752 30.09 -10.72 3.21
CA GLY A 752 29.21 -9.73 2.59
C GLY A 752 28.26 -10.28 1.52
N LYS A 753 28.33 -11.58 1.18
CA LYS A 753 27.52 -12.19 0.12
C LYS A 753 26.16 -12.73 0.57
N GLY A 754 25.82 -12.58 1.85
CA GLY A 754 24.61 -13.11 2.46
C GLY A 754 23.57 -12.02 2.63
N GLU A 755 22.34 -12.35 2.29
CA GLU A 755 21.18 -11.48 2.38
C GLU A 755 20.13 -12.13 3.28
N PHE A 756 19.32 -11.30 3.95
CA PHE A 756 18.20 -11.81 4.73
C PHE A 756 16.97 -10.90 4.62
N SER A 757 15.80 -11.50 4.70
CA SER A 757 14.57 -10.87 5.17
C SER A 757 14.23 -11.36 6.54
N MET A 758 13.47 -10.55 7.25
CA MET A 758 12.65 -11.01 8.36
C MET A 758 11.28 -10.34 8.30
N GLU A 759 10.21 -11.10 8.46
CA GLU A 759 8.83 -10.59 8.58
C GLU A 759 8.25 -10.99 9.93
N PHE A 760 7.36 -10.17 10.49
CA PHE A 760 6.64 -10.59 11.70
C PHE A 760 5.86 -11.88 11.40
N SER A 761 6.09 -12.92 12.21
CA SER A 761 5.46 -14.22 12.06
C SER A 761 4.28 -14.33 13.01
N HIS A 762 4.56 -14.34 14.31
CA HIS A 762 3.60 -14.48 15.39
C HIS A 762 4.27 -14.18 16.74
N TYR A 763 3.48 -14.08 17.80
CA TYR A 763 3.97 -14.05 19.17
C TYR A 763 4.11 -15.48 19.73
N ALA A 764 5.23 -15.76 20.41
CA ALA A 764 5.48 -17.04 21.07
C ALA A 764 6.00 -16.84 22.50
N PRO A 765 5.83 -17.82 23.42
CA PRO A 765 6.36 -17.75 24.77
C PRO A 765 7.87 -17.50 24.79
N ALA A 766 8.29 -16.46 25.49
CA ALA A 766 9.69 -16.13 25.66
C ALA A 766 10.40 -17.22 26.51
N PRO A 767 11.68 -17.53 26.22
CA PRO A 767 12.45 -18.47 27.02
C PRO A 767 12.43 -18.13 28.52
N PRO A 768 12.33 -19.11 29.44
CA PRO A 768 12.20 -18.84 30.87
C PRO A 768 13.32 -17.97 31.47
N HIS A 769 14.54 -18.06 30.93
CA HIS A 769 15.65 -17.19 31.33
C HIS A 769 15.41 -15.73 30.93
N LEU A 770 15.00 -15.50 29.68
CA LEU A 770 14.71 -14.16 29.16
C LEU A 770 13.52 -13.54 29.90
N GLN A 771 12.45 -14.31 30.15
CA GLN A 771 11.32 -13.83 30.94
C GLN A 771 11.75 -13.36 32.33
N LYS A 772 12.58 -14.13 33.04
CA LYS A 772 13.08 -13.75 34.37
C LYS A 772 13.90 -12.47 34.33
N GLU A 773 14.76 -12.33 33.33
CA GLU A 773 15.58 -11.14 33.13
C GLU A 773 14.72 -9.89 32.87
N LEU A 774 13.73 -9.99 31.98
CA LEU A 774 12.83 -8.89 31.66
C LEU A 774 11.99 -8.46 32.88
N VAL A 775 11.47 -9.43 33.64
CA VAL A 775 10.70 -9.14 34.86
C VAL A 775 11.57 -8.48 35.93
N ALA A 776 12.79 -8.97 36.13
CA ALA A 776 13.73 -8.35 37.09
C ALA A 776 14.08 -6.91 36.69
N LYS A 777 14.32 -6.67 35.38
CA LYS A 777 14.58 -5.33 34.85
C LYS A 777 13.39 -4.40 35.07
N TYR A 778 12.17 -4.86 34.78
CA TYR A 778 10.95 -4.09 34.99
C TYR A 778 10.72 -3.76 36.47
N GLN A 779 10.95 -4.72 37.38
CA GLN A 779 10.87 -4.48 38.82
C GLN A 779 11.88 -3.45 39.30
N ALA A 780 13.13 -3.53 38.84
CA ALA A 780 14.16 -2.54 39.15
C ALA A 780 13.79 -1.14 38.61
N GLU A 781 13.22 -1.06 37.41
CA GLU A 781 12.71 0.21 36.86
C GLU A 781 11.57 0.78 37.71
N LEU A 782 10.62 -0.05 38.18
CA LEU A 782 9.55 0.38 39.08
C LEU A 782 10.08 0.84 40.46
N GLU A 783 11.07 0.16 41.03
CA GLU A 783 11.69 0.54 42.30
C GLU A 783 12.46 1.85 42.20
N ALA A 784 13.25 2.02 41.13
CA ALA A 784 13.94 3.27 40.83
C ALA A 784 12.96 4.45 40.61
N LYS A 785 11.78 4.17 40.04
CA LYS A 785 10.70 5.15 39.88
C LYS A 785 9.98 5.48 41.20
N ARG A 786 9.90 4.56 42.16
CA ARG A 786 9.30 4.80 43.49
C ARG A 786 10.20 5.59 44.44
N THR A 787 11.51 5.59 44.18
CA THR A 787 12.53 6.26 45.00
C THR A 787 12.92 7.65 44.49
N LYS A 788 12.57 7.98 43.24
CA LYS A 788 12.51 9.36 42.73
C LYS A 788 11.17 10.00 43.08
#